data_AF-A0A936T3Y6-F1
#
_entry.id   AF-A0A936T3Y6-F1
#
_cell.length_a   1.000
_cell.length_b   1.000
_cell.length_c   1.000
_cell.angle_alpha   90.00
_cell.angle_beta   90.00
_cell.angle_gamma   90.00
#
_symmetry.space_group_name_H-M   'P 1'
#
loop_
_entity.id
_entity.type
_entity.pdbx_description
1 polymer ?
#
loop_
_entity_poly.entity_id
_entity_poly.type
_entity_poly.pdbx_seq_one_letter_code
_entity_poly.pdbx_strand_id
1 'polypeptide(L)'
;MPRRVGRRTLIPALLVSALVPSASSVALAAPINDTCAGAEVIPPSGPFPHSTTLVPDLGMATTAGDPMPSCVTTFSRGVWYSFTPAETAEYQIATCSPPTATTIDDSVLVIYTSSNGMCSGTKTELANGCNDDTCTRRSQLIVTLTAGTTYYIVASKWGTGLPPAGQTAMQVEITKSPANDSCVNAQSLPLDTTVAGSLTLAANDYEVSTSAPNCYTLPAPPPPTGQPAVPSAAPGRDVAYTFTAPTDGSYSFKAQSTLGGENLVLHLATDCPTDPGPNTLASCLGASDRNANAAEYFATEEVSCVPLSAGQTVYVYVDEAVPTTTGARFILEATACQRETEPNDGTFEATSLSCGITGTIFPFDEDYYSLGNPPAGTRVFAMADGAASNSTDFDMRITTEDDTLEYDDADNTTPWGGGSPNVAGCPLPGGPSFLRMTQFSTSSQAEPYHLYTVLQPPGAGLGDSSATPEIEPNDATVDASSAGNLFFSGEITTGGPMGDMDLFKFCAEEGDLIFLSIDGDPRRNETPIDPALFLLDDTGNQLLAWSDGGNFSVAFPSPGTLTGTTPKSPGEAALFRATYTGTHYAGVNTQFEGETYGAGDYLYSIALNCLRGDELQTDLGITLSDTPDPIGSEEALDLKVDVVNQGPRTALDATWTMTIPADTSFVSIVPAPEWSCNAAGSDIVCTTSCFRAGDAASFAVKLQTKPCVVPGTLTHSAVITTKTPDIDASNDTAVATTDVLDGSACDDGDACTTMDTCSLGVCVGGPPPDCNDGNVCTDDACLPASGCSHVNNTDPCDDVDACTTADTCSNGVCVGGAPPNCNDGDVCTDDACDSAIGCVTAFNTAPCDDGNACTQTDQCESGTCIGSSPIICAPLNDCQDMGICNPATGTCAYFLKPDGTSCDDGNACTMNDACKSGACVDSTPLVCPDPPDKCHGAGICDGATGACSYPLVGGDLDEDGLGDACDSDIDGDGLSNDEETAWGTNPTSNDSDGDTIDDCTEMCPENDGSCFDGSVCTVDTPANTDEDDTIDALDSDSDDDGEADSEEAGDDDLTTPPIDSDGDGIPDYRESNVTTGGSGGNGGAGGSAADDVLLSGGCACAVGAAPTNSTFASVFAGALGLIALGLRRRRR
;
A
#
# COMPACT_ATOMS: atom_id res chain seq x y z
N MET A 1 -56.59 27.23 -45.52
CA MET A 1 -57.74 26.32 -45.34
C MET A 1 -57.67 25.24 -46.42
N PRO A 2 -58.02 23.95 -46.19
CA PRO A 2 -58.71 23.36 -45.03
C PRO A 2 -57.90 22.22 -44.30
N ARG A 3 -57.93 22.16 -42.96
CA ARG A 3 -58.69 21.27 -42.01
C ARG A 3 -58.02 19.90 -41.74
N ARG A 4 -57.36 19.63 -40.58
CA ARG A 4 -57.85 19.35 -39.18
C ARG A 4 -59.03 18.36 -39.15
N VAL A 5 -59.05 17.26 -38.38
CA VAL A 5 -59.03 17.06 -36.89
C VAL A 5 -58.90 15.52 -36.68
N GLY A 6 -58.34 14.91 -35.63
CA GLY A 6 -57.78 15.27 -34.30
C GLY A 6 -57.52 13.96 -33.51
N ARG A 7 -57.25 13.86 -32.21
CA ARG A 7 -56.88 14.73 -31.07
C ARG A 7 -56.59 13.77 -29.89
N ARG A 8 -55.76 14.20 -28.92
CA ARG A 8 -55.55 13.72 -27.50
C ARG A 8 -54.18 13.04 -27.30
N THR A 9 -53.30 13.45 -26.37
CA THR A 9 -53.37 14.36 -25.21
C THR A 9 -51.95 14.88 -24.89
N LEU A 10 -51.82 16.14 -24.50
CA LEU A 10 -50.60 16.78 -24.00
C LEU A 10 -50.70 16.91 -22.47
N ILE A 11 -49.67 16.47 -21.75
CA ILE A 11 -49.18 17.15 -20.54
C ILE A 11 -47.70 17.47 -20.83
N PRO A 12 -47.28 18.75 -20.76
CA PRO A 12 -45.95 19.20 -21.16
C PRO A 12 -44.98 19.07 -19.99
N ALA A 13 -43.87 18.35 -20.19
CA ALA A 13 -42.71 18.50 -19.32
C ALA A 13 -42.14 19.91 -19.55
N LEU A 14 -42.07 20.67 -18.46
CA LEU A 14 -41.37 21.95 -18.37
C LEU A 14 -39.96 21.78 -18.94
N LEU A 15 -39.60 22.62 -19.91
CA LEU A 15 -38.21 23.01 -20.07
C LEU A 15 -37.79 23.69 -18.77
N VAL A 16 -37.14 22.94 -17.90
CA VAL A 16 -36.07 23.54 -17.10
C VAL A 16 -34.99 23.82 -18.12
N SER A 17 -34.96 25.05 -18.65
CA SER A 17 -33.71 25.63 -19.09
C SER A 17 -32.81 25.58 -17.86
N ALA A 18 -32.00 24.54 -17.75
CA ALA A 18 -30.74 24.67 -17.09
C ALA A 18 -30.11 25.89 -17.75
N LEU A 19 -29.97 26.97 -16.99
CA LEU A 19 -28.94 27.94 -17.29
C LEU A 19 -27.66 27.09 -17.39
N VAL A 20 -27.27 26.75 -18.60
CA VAL A 20 -25.85 26.74 -18.92
C VAL A 20 -25.35 28.05 -18.31
N PRO A 21 -24.33 28.05 -17.44
CA PRO A 21 -23.67 29.30 -17.15
C PRO A 21 -23.17 29.77 -18.51
N SER A 22 -23.94 30.67 -19.13
CA SER A 22 -23.54 31.41 -20.30
C SER A 22 -22.19 31.94 -19.93
N ALA A 23 -21.13 31.44 -20.61
CA ALA A 23 -19.74 31.68 -20.31
C ALA A 23 -19.64 33.06 -19.67
N SER A 24 -19.58 33.06 -18.33
CA SER A 24 -19.24 34.27 -17.63
C SER A 24 -17.95 34.66 -18.33
N SER A 25 -17.92 35.86 -18.88
CA SER A 25 -16.68 36.51 -19.22
C SER A 25 -15.90 36.56 -17.91
N VAL A 26 -15.21 35.47 -17.58
CA VAL A 26 -14.14 35.45 -16.62
C VAL A 26 -13.23 36.51 -17.20
N ALA A 27 -13.15 37.65 -16.53
CA ALA A 27 -12.14 38.62 -16.86
C ALA A 27 -10.83 37.83 -16.77
N LEU A 28 -10.14 37.61 -17.90
CA LEU A 28 -8.89 36.86 -17.86
C LEU A 28 -8.01 37.60 -16.83
N ALA A 29 -7.70 36.92 -15.73
CA ALA A 29 -6.77 37.42 -14.75
C ALA A 29 -5.35 37.10 -15.24
N ALA A 30 -4.38 37.91 -14.82
CA ALA A 30 -2.99 37.54 -15.02
C ALA A 30 -2.70 36.20 -14.32
N PRO A 31 -1.76 35.38 -14.83
CA PRO A 31 -1.30 34.17 -14.14
C PRO A 31 -0.90 34.46 -12.68
N ILE A 32 -1.04 33.47 -11.79
CA ILE A 32 -0.69 33.63 -10.37
C ILE A 32 0.79 34.04 -10.22
N ASN A 33 1.64 33.47 -11.06
CA ASN A 33 3.07 33.76 -11.14
C ASN A 33 3.44 34.96 -12.02
N ASP A 34 2.50 35.87 -12.32
CA ASP A 34 2.77 37.12 -13.05
C ASP A 34 3.66 38.11 -12.29
N THR A 35 3.87 37.90 -11.00
CA THR A 35 4.72 38.75 -10.17
C THR A 35 5.66 37.90 -9.33
N CYS A 36 6.80 38.47 -9.00
CA CYS A 36 7.80 37.85 -8.13
C CYS A 36 7.24 37.36 -6.76
N ALA A 37 6.17 37.96 -6.23
CA ALA A 37 5.55 37.52 -4.97
C ALA A 37 4.67 36.26 -5.13
N GLY A 38 4.17 36.01 -6.34
CA GLY A 38 3.44 34.80 -6.71
C GLY A 38 4.30 33.79 -7.46
N ALA A 39 5.62 33.95 -7.43
CA ALA A 39 6.54 33.08 -8.14
C ALA A 39 6.31 31.61 -7.77
N GLU A 40 6.24 30.75 -8.77
CA GLU A 40 6.12 29.30 -8.55
C GLU A 40 7.43 28.78 -7.95
N VAL A 41 7.33 27.96 -6.91
CA VAL A 41 8.50 27.41 -6.20
C VAL A 41 8.92 26.13 -6.90
N ILE A 42 10.13 26.13 -7.46
CA ILE A 42 10.75 24.93 -8.01
C ILE A 42 11.36 24.12 -6.87
N PRO A 43 11.09 22.80 -6.77
CA PRO A 43 11.64 21.93 -5.74
C PRO A 43 13.18 22.00 -5.65
N PRO A 44 13.78 22.20 -4.46
CA PRO A 44 15.23 22.31 -4.28
C PRO A 44 16.05 21.13 -4.80
N SER A 45 15.51 19.92 -4.68
CA SER A 45 16.21 18.65 -4.96
C SER A 45 15.67 17.93 -6.21
N GLY A 46 14.77 18.55 -6.97
CA GLY A 46 14.12 17.91 -8.12
C GLY A 46 12.77 17.25 -7.78
N PRO A 47 12.29 16.29 -8.59
CA PRO A 47 13.04 15.52 -9.60
C PRO A 47 13.51 16.39 -10.78
N PHE A 48 14.74 16.18 -11.24
CA PHE A 48 15.28 16.80 -12.45
C PHE A 48 15.33 15.77 -13.58
N PRO A 49 14.93 16.13 -14.81
CA PRO A 49 14.41 17.42 -15.25
C PRO A 49 13.03 17.76 -14.63
N HIS A 50 12.90 18.98 -14.12
CA HIS A 50 11.67 19.51 -13.53
C HIS A 50 10.96 20.42 -14.54
N SER A 51 9.75 20.05 -14.95
CA SER A 51 8.88 20.92 -15.75
C SER A 51 7.94 21.71 -14.84
N THR A 52 7.95 23.03 -14.95
CA THR A 52 7.05 23.89 -14.18
C THR A 52 5.60 23.70 -14.61
N THR A 53 4.66 24.23 -13.83
CA THR A 53 3.25 24.31 -14.20
C THR A 53 3.09 25.03 -15.55
N LEU A 54 2.32 24.45 -16.47
CA LEU A 54 2.03 25.08 -17.76
C LEU A 54 1.20 26.35 -17.54
N VAL A 55 1.71 27.49 -17.99
CA VAL A 55 0.92 28.73 -18.10
C VAL A 55 0.25 28.70 -19.47
N PRO A 56 -1.07 28.46 -19.59
CA PRO A 56 -1.71 28.24 -20.89
C PRO A 56 -1.85 29.51 -21.74
N ASP A 57 -1.86 30.70 -21.11
CA ASP A 57 -1.97 31.98 -21.79
C ASP A 57 -1.24 33.14 -21.09
N LEU A 58 -0.16 33.64 -21.71
CA LEU A 58 0.58 34.86 -21.31
C LEU A 58 -0.14 36.18 -21.69
N GLY A 59 -1.28 36.11 -22.36
CA GLY A 59 -2.03 37.25 -22.88
C GLY A 59 -2.49 38.26 -21.82
N MET A 60 -2.56 37.85 -20.56
CA MET A 60 -2.86 38.74 -19.43
C MET A 60 -1.71 38.96 -18.44
N ALA A 61 -0.58 38.28 -18.62
CA ALA A 61 0.62 38.58 -17.84
C ALA A 61 1.07 40.03 -18.12
N THR A 62 1.51 40.72 -17.07
CA THR A 62 1.93 42.11 -17.09
C THR A 62 3.45 42.21 -17.27
N THR A 63 3.97 43.43 -17.24
CA THR A 63 5.43 43.71 -17.23
C THR A 63 5.73 44.70 -16.10
N ALA A 64 4.79 44.81 -15.17
CA ALA A 64 4.77 45.84 -14.16
C ALA A 64 5.55 45.35 -12.94
N GLY A 65 6.77 45.86 -12.78
CA GLY A 65 7.67 45.43 -11.70
C GLY A 65 8.77 44.47 -12.16
N ASP A 66 8.74 44.06 -13.43
CA ASP A 66 9.78 43.21 -14.01
C ASP A 66 11.05 44.01 -14.33
N PRO A 67 12.22 43.63 -13.77
CA PRO A 67 13.49 44.23 -14.16
C PRO A 67 13.77 43.96 -15.65
N MET A 68 14.34 44.94 -16.35
CA MET A 68 14.71 44.76 -17.76
C MET A 68 15.89 43.77 -17.86
N PRO A 69 15.76 42.66 -18.60
CA PRO A 69 16.86 41.73 -18.84
C PRO A 69 17.95 42.36 -19.71
N SER A 70 19.23 42.08 -19.43
CA SER A 70 20.36 42.72 -20.13
C SER A 70 20.52 42.30 -21.59
N CYS A 71 20.01 41.12 -21.97
CA CYS A 71 20.12 40.55 -23.31
C CYS A 71 19.12 41.15 -24.32
N VAL A 72 18.06 41.82 -23.85
CA VAL A 72 17.01 42.38 -24.71
C VAL A 72 16.83 43.89 -24.53
N THR A 73 16.24 44.53 -25.53
CA THR A 73 15.81 45.94 -25.44
C THR A 73 14.31 46.09 -25.21
N THR A 74 13.53 45.04 -25.47
CA THR A 74 12.10 44.98 -25.25
C THR A 74 11.67 43.56 -24.91
N PHE A 75 10.85 43.42 -23.88
CA PHE A 75 10.16 42.19 -23.52
C PHE A 75 8.80 42.57 -22.90
N SER A 76 7.92 41.59 -22.75
CA SER A 76 6.70 41.75 -21.98
C SER A 76 6.21 40.41 -21.47
N ARG A 77 5.24 40.45 -20.54
CA ARG A 77 4.46 39.30 -20.09
C ARG A 77 5.35 38.29 -19.34
N GLY A 78 5.99 38.74 -18.28
CA GLY A 78 6.88 37.91 -17.48
C GLY A 78 6.10 36.99 -16.54
N VAL A 79 6.53 35.74 -16.44
CA VAL A 79 6.12 34.82 -15.38
C VAL A 79 7.33 34.43 -14.54
N TRP A 80 7.14 34.35 -13.24
CA TRP A 80 8.19 34.26 -12.24
C TRP A 80 8.24 32.89 -11.59
N TYR A 81 9.46 32.42 -11.37
CA TYR A 81 9.75 31.21 -10.62
C TYR A 81 10.82 31.51 -9.58
N SER A 82 10.78 30.81 -8.44
CA SER A 82 11.83 30.87 -7.42
C SER A 82 12.44 29.50 -7.24
N PHE A 83 13.77 29.43 -7.25
CA PHE A 83 14.50 28.18 -7.12
C PHE A 83 15.63 28.36 -6.10
N THR A 84 15.67 27.48 -5.10
CA THR A 84 16.78 27.43 -4.13
C THR A 84 17.37 26.03 -4.22
N PRO A 85 18.41 25.81 -5.06
CA PRO A 85 18.95 24.48 -5.26
C PRO A 85 19.49 23.90 -3.95
N ALA A 86 19.29 22.60 -3.75
CA ALA A 86 19.90 21.86 -2.64
C ALA A 86 21.41 21.66 -2.86
N GLU A 87 21.85 21.61 -4.12
CA GLU A 87 23.23 21.30 -4.49
C GLU A 87 23.84 22.35 -5.42
N THR A 88 25.16 22.55 -5.28
CA THR A 88 25.91 23.41 -6.20
C THR A 88 26.27 22.59 -7.43
N ALA A 89 25.61 22.88 -8.55
CA ALA A 89 25.76 22.14 -9.80
C ALA A 89 25.53 23.06 -11.00
N GLU A 90 25.77 22.54 -12.20
CA GLU A 90 25.34 23.19 -13.43
C GLU A 90 23.86 22.89 -13.69
N TYR A 91 23.09 23.92 -14.00
CA TYR A 91 21.67 23.80 -14.32
C TYR A 91 21.39 24.40 -15.70
N GLN A 92 20.63 23.65 -16.49
CA GLN A 92 20.02 24.11 -17.72
C GLN A 92 18.61 24.58 -17.40
N ILE A 93 18.26 25.80 -17.80
CA ILE A 93 16.91 26.33 -17.70
C ILE A 93 16.47 26.68 -19.12
N ALA A 94 15.41 26.05 -19.59
CA ALA A 94 15.01 26.12 -21.00
C ALA A 94 13.51 26.37 -21.18
N THR A 95 13.18 27.03 -22.27
CA THR A 95 11.79 27.16 -22.78
C THR A 95 11.56 26.40 -24.08
N CYS A 96 12.56 25.61 -24.49
CA CYS A 96 12.64 24.96 -25.80
C CYS A 96 13.12 23.52 -25.79
N SER A 97 13.68 23.05 -24.68
CA SER A 97 14.03 21.65 -24.50
C SER A 97 12.73 20.83 -24.50
N PRO A 98 12.59 19.76 -25.29
CA PRO A 98 11.49 18.83 -25.14
C PRO A 98 11.62 18.07 -23.80
N PRO A 99 10.51 17.82 -23.07
CA PRO A 99 9.14 18.16 -23.43
C PRO A 99 8.63 19.44 -22.73
N THR A 100 9.09 20.64 -23.11
CA THR A 100 8.36 21.87 -22.75
C THR A 100 7.12 22.04 -23.63
N ALA A 101 5.97 22.29 -23.02
CA ALA A 101 4.72 22.65 -23.69
C ALA A 101 4.63 24.14 -24.08
N THR A 102 5.79 24.82 -24.17
CA THR A 102 5.86 26.23 -24.59
C THR A 102 5.42 26.35 -26.05
N THR A 103 4.42 27.20 -26.30
CA THR A 103 3.94 27.53 -27.65
C THR A 103 4.35 28.93 -28.08
N ILE A 104 4.85 29.77 -27.17
CA ILE A 104 5.46 31.07 -27.49
C ILE A 104 6.65 30.83 -28.42
N ASP A 105 6.61 31.41 -29.63
CA ASP A 105 7.70 31.26 -30.61
C ASP A 105 8.98 31.96 -30.18
N ASP A 106 8.84 33.11 -29.50
CA ASP A 106 9.94 34.05 -29.23
C ASP A 106 9.96 34.42 -27.74
N SER A 107 10.79 33.70 -26.98
CA SER A 107 10.86 33.79 -25.51
C SER A 107 12.16 34.47 -25.07
N VAL A 108 12.14 34.99 -23.83
CA VAL A 108 13.29 35.59 -23.16
C VAL A 108 13.35 35.00 -21.76
N LEU A 109 14.53 34.51 -21.37
CA LEU A 109 14.78 33.92 -20.08
C LEU A 109 15.84 34.73 -19.32
N VAL A 110 15.60 35.02 -18.05
CA VAL A 110 16.56 35.73 -17.20
C VAL A 110 16.54 35.23 -15.75
N ILE A 111 17.69 35.29 -15.08
CA ILE A 111 17.89 34.82 -13.71
C ILE A 111 18.40 35.98 -12.85
N TYR A 112 17.74 36.20 -11.72
CA TYR A 112 18.09 37.22 -10.74
C TYR A 112 18.44 36.60 -9.39
N THR A 113 19.37 37.23 -8.67
CA THR A 113 19.50 37.09 -7.22
C THR A 113 18.82 38.25 -6.52
N SER A 114 18.51 38.09 -5.23
CA SER A 114 17.91 39.17 -4.42
C SER A 114 18.81 39.54 -3.24
N SER A 115 18.97 40.85 -2.99
CA SER A 115 19.84 41.38 -1.93
C SER A 115 19.52 40.88 -0.50
N ASN A 116 18.33 40.36 -0.26
CA ASN A 116 17.88 39.81 1.03
C ASN A 116 17.31 38.38 0.91
N GLY A 117 17.53 37.70 -0.22
CA GLY A 117 16.96 36.36 -0.48
C GLY A 117 15.43 36.32 -0.66
N MET A 118 14.73 37.46 -0.59
CA MET A 118 13.27 37.54 -0.70
C MET A 118 12.85 38.36 -1.93
N CYS A 119 11.59 38.23 -2.33
CA CYS A 119 11.07 38.98 -3.46
C CYS A 119 11.16 40.51 -3.25
N SER A 120 11.04 40.98 -2.01
CA SER A 120 11.13 42.41 -1.63
C SER A 120 12.52 43.04 -1.81
N GLY A 121 13.57 42.23 -1.95
CA GLY A 121 14.93 42.71 -2.16
C GLY A 121 15.21 43.18 -3.58
N THR A 122 16.30 43.95 -3.74
CA THR A 122 16.72 44.45 -5.05
C THR A 122 17.18 43.29 -5.91
N LYS A 123 16.59 43.14 -7.11
CA LYS A 123 16.95 42.10 -8.07
C LYS A 123 18.23 42.49 -8.79
N THR A 124 19.21 41.60 -8.75
CA THR A 124 20.50 41.75 -9.46
C THR A 124 20.61 40.59 -10.44
N GLU A 125 20.76 40.90 -11.72
CA GLU A 125 20.89 39.87 -12.75
C GLU A 125 22.15 39.04 -12.50
N LEU A 126 22.02 37.71 -12.60
CA LEU A 126 23.16 36.81 -12.52
C LEU A 126 24.06 37.07 -13.74
N ALA A 127 25.39 36.99 -13.56
CA ALA A 127 26.31 37.13 -14.68
C ALA A 127 26.03 36.04 -15.72
N ASN A 128 25.88 36.42 -16.99
CA ASN A 128 25.43 35.55 -18.10
C ASN A 128 24.05 34.90 -17.88
N GLY A 129 23.25 35.37 -16.91
CA GLY A 129 21.95 34.82 -16.59
C GLY A 129 20.82 35.36 -17.44
N CYS A 130 21.05 35.70 -18.72
CA CYS A 130 20.02 36.21 -19.63
C CYS A 130 20.21 35.63 -21.03
N ASN A 131 19.13 35.19 -21.66
CA ASN A 131 19.14 34.68 -23.02
C ASN A 131 17.84 34.99 -23.80
N ASP A 132 18.00 35.43 -25.04
CA ASP A 132 16.99 35.44 -26.11
C ASP A 132 17.58 34.67 -27.32
N ASP A 133 16.86 33.68 -27.86
CA ASP A 133 17.22 32.95 -29.10
C ASP A 133 18.37 31.90 -29.05
N THR A 134 18.60 31.16 -27.96
CA THR A 134 19.53 30.00 -28.02
C THR A 134 19.03 28.88 -28.94
N CYS A 135 17.73 28.59 -28.91
CA CYS A 135 17.12 27.44 -29.58
C CYS A 135 16.11 27.94 -30.61
N THR A 136 16.65 28.39 -31.75
CA THR A 136 15.97 29.18 -32.81
C THR A 136 15.47 30.54 -32.36
N ARG A 137 14.30 30.61 -31.71
CA ARG A 137 13.74 31.85 -31.15
C ARG A 137 13.33 31.73 -29.69
N ARG A 138 13.50 30.54 -29.12
CA ARG A 138 13.26 30.30 -27.71
C ARG A 138 14.56 30.37 -26.94
N SER A 139 14.45 30.55 -25.63
CA SER A 139 15.58 30.76 -24.74
C SER A 139 16.00 29.50 -23.98
N GLN A 140 17.30 29.40 -23.76
CA GLN A 140 17.95 28.44 -22.89
C GLN A 140 19.18 29.07 -22.23
N LEU A 141 19.37 28.78 -20.96
CA LEU A 141 20.52 29.17 -20.14
C LEU A 141 21.16 27.94 -19.52
N ILE A 142 22.49 27.89 -19.51
CA ILE A 142 23.29 26.94 -18.74
C ILE A 142 24.12 27.76 -17.76
N VAL A 143 23.92 27.52 -16.46
CA VAL A 143 24.53 28.31 -15.39
C VAL A 143 24.84 27.45 -14.18
N THR A 144 25.96 27.70 -13.52
CA THR A 144 26.24 27.12 -12.19
C THR A 144 25.43 27.87 -11.12
N LEU A 145 24.57 27.16 -10.41
CA LEU A 145 23.80 27.69 -9.29
C LEU A 145 24.36 27.12 -7.98
N THR A 146 24.42 27.94 -6.93
CA THR A 146 25.00 27.59 -5.63
C THR A 146 23.94 27.11 -4.66
N ALA A 147 24.20 25.99 -4.00
CA ALA A 147 23.35 25.41 -2.96
C ALA A 147 22.91 26.46 -1.93
N GLY A 148 21.62 26.44 -1.56
CA GLY A 148 21.04 27.33 -0.56
C GLY A 148 20.88 28.80 -0.99
N THR A 149 21.25 29.17 -2.22
CA THR A 149 21.04 30.51 -2.75
C THR A 149 19.72 30.59 -3.51
N THR A 150 18.81 31.48 -3.12
CA THR A 150 17.54 31.66 -3.85
C THR A 150 17.72 32.49 -5.12
N TYR A 151 17.40 31.89 -6.26
CA TYR A 151 17.35 32.50 -7.57
C TYR A 151 15.89 32.76 -7.98
N TYR A 152 15.68 33.84 -8.74
CA TYR A 152 14.41 34.19 -9.34
C TYR A 152 14.53 34.12 -10.86
N ILE A 153 13.82 33.19 -11.46
CA ILE A 153 13.83 32.95 -12.91
C ILE A 153 12.60 33.66 -13.50
N VAL A 154 12.79 34.40 -14.59
CA VAL A 154 11.70 35.04 -15.32
C VAL A 154 11.72 34.54 -16.75
N ALA A 155 10.63 33.90 -17.16
CA ALA A 155 10.38 33.55 -18.56
C ALA A 155 9.34 34.52 -19.11
N SER A 156 9.61 35.08 -20.28
CA SER A 156 8.78 36.15 -20.85
C SER A 156 8.75 36.07 -22.37
N LYS A 157 7.90 36.91 -22.99
CA LYS A 157 7.82 37.03 -24.43
C LYS A 157 8.73 38.16 -24.92
N TRP A 158 9.45 37.95 -26.02
CA TRP A 158 10.17 39.02 -26.68
C TRP A 158 9.23 40.08 -27.29
N GLY A 159 9.58 41.36 -27.16
CA GLY A 159 8.78 42.49 -27.66
C GLY A 159 7.58 42.84 -26.78
N THR A 160 6.76 43.81 -27.21
CA THR A 160 5.67 44.42 -26.40
C THR A 160 4.26 44.05 -26.86
N GLY A 161 4.14 43.24 -27.92
CA GLY A 161 2.85 42.81 -28.48
C GLY A 161 2.13 41.75 -27.64
N LEU A 162 0.84 41.56 -27.91
CA LEU A 162 0.12 40.37 -27.45
C LEU A 162 0.71 39.11 -28.12
N PRO A 163 0.72 37.95 -27.44
CA PRO A 163 1.06 36.69 -28.09
C PRO A 163 0.08 36.39 -29.23
N PRO A 164 0.54 35.87 -30.39
CA PRO A 164 -0.35 35.43 -31.46
C PRO A 164 -1.27 34.29 -31.01
N ALA A 165 -2.44 34.16 -31.66
CA ALA A 165 -3.35 33.05 -31.38
C ALA A 165 -2.65 31.70 -31.67
N GLY A 166 -2.69 30.79 -30.69
CA GLY A 166 -2.00 29.50 -30.75
C GLY A 166 -0.53 29.52 -30.29
N GLN A 167 -0.01 30.68 -29.88
CA GLN A 167 1.34 30.85 -29.33
C GLN A 167 1.26 31.61 -28.01
N THR A 168 0.50 31.07 -27.06
CA THR A 168 0.14 31.78 -25.82
C THR A 168 0.74 31.13 -24.58
N ALA A 169 1.17 29.87 -24.66
CA ALA A 169 1.57 29.08 -23.52
C ALA A 169 3.08 29.13 -23.24
N MET A 170 3.46 29.10 -21.97
CA MET A 170 4.85 29.06 -21.49
C MET A 170 5.00 27.98 -20.41
N GLN A 171 6.08 27.23 -20.51
CA GLN A 171 6.58 26.30 -19.51
C GLN A 171 8.10 26.38 -19.48
N VAL A 172 8.68 26.34 -18.28
CA VAL A 172 10.12 26.30 -18.09
C VAL A 172 10.50 24.90 -17.64
N GLU A 173 11.53 24.33 -18.26
CA GLU A 173 12.15 23.10 -17.79
C GLU A 173 13.50 23.44 -17.14
N ILE A 174 13.77 22.84 -15.99
CA ILE A 174 15.02 22.95 -15.26
C ILE A 174 15.65 21.58 -15.21
N THR A 175 16.86 21.44 -15.75
CA THR A 175 17.66 20.22 -15.72
C THR A 175 18.93 20.47 -14.94
N LYS A 176 19.34 19.52 -14.10
CA LYS A 176 20.61 19.56 -13.36
C LYS A 176 21.59 18.62 -14.05
N SER A 177 22.88 18.96 -14.08
CA SER A 177 23.92 18.02 -14.51
C SER A 177 23.84 16.73 -13.68
N PRO A 178 23.95 15.54 -14.31
CA PRO A 178 23.87 14.28 -13.61
C PRO A 178 24.93 14.19 -12.50
N ALA A 179 24.58 13.60 -11.36
CA ALA A 179 25.54 13.38 -10.27
C ALA A 179 26.59 12.34 -10.68
N ASN A 180 26.17 11.38 -11.51
CA ASN A 180 26.93 10.26 -12.01
C ASN A 180 27.66 10.54 -13.34
N ASP A 181 27.96 11.82 -13.60
CA ASP A 181 28.79 12.28 -14.72
C ASP A 181 30.21 11.66 -14.71
N SER A 182 30.70 11.29 -13.52
CA SER A 182 31.92 10.51 -13.38
C SER A 182 31.67 9.24 -12.57
N CYS A 183 32.39 8.17 -12.92
CA CYS A 183 32.32 6.85 -12.28
C CYS A 183 32.57 6.85 -10.76
N VAL A 184 33.23 7.87 -10.21
CA VAL A 184 33.40 8.02 -8.74
C VAL A 184 32.06 8.21 -8.03
N ASN A 185 31.10 8.84 -8.71
CA ASN A 185 29.74 9.09 -8.20
C ASN A 185 28.73 8.27 -9.00
N ALA A 186 29.14 7.12 -9.55
CA ALA A 186 28.27 6.25 -10.32
C ALA A 186 27.02 5.90 -9.49
N GLN A 187 25.87 5.94 -10.14
CA GLN A 187 24.61 5.58 -9.50
C GLN A 187 24.46 4.05 -9.51
N SER A 188 23.94 3.48 -8.43
CA SER A 188 23.63 2.05 -8.39
C SER A 188 22.51 1.72 -9.39
N LEU A 189 22.71 0.65 -10.15
CA LEU A 189 21.73 0.04 -11.05
C LEU A 189 21.23 -1.25 -10.40
N PRO A 190 20.00 -1.29 -9.86
CA PRO A 190 19.44 -2.52 -9.29
C PRO A 190 19.10 -3.54 -10.38
N LEU A 191 19.15 -4.83 -10.03
CA LEU A 191 18.66 -5.90 -10.88
C LEU A 191 17.15 -5.77 -11.09
N ASP A 192 16.69 -6.04 -12.31
CA ASP A 192 15.26 -6.08 -12.66
C ASP A 192 14.50 -4.80 -12.26
N THR A 193 15.18 -3.65 -12.29
CA THR A 193 14.58 -2.33 -12.03
C THR A 193 15.05 -1.34 -13.09
N THR A 194 14.12 -0.58 -13.64
CA THR A 194 14.45 0.47 -14.61
C THR A 194 14.94 1.74 -13.92
N VAL A 195 16.06 2.29 -14.36
CA VAL A 195 16.60 3.58 -13.91
C VAL A 195 16.48 4.60 -15.03
N ALA A 196 15.80 5.72 -14.75
CA ALA A 196 15.77 6.85 -15.67
C ALA A 196 17.10 7.63 -15.60
N GLY A 197 17.71 7.87 -16.75
CA GLY A 197 18.99 8.56 -16.89
C GLY A 197 18.97 9.69 -17.90
N SER A 198 19.96 10.59 -17.82
CA SER A 198 20.16 11.62 -18.83
C SER A 198 21.63 12.02 -18.99
N LEU A 199 22.02 12.21 -20.24
CA LEU A 199 23.32 12.75 -20.66
C LEU A 199 23.27 14.28 -20.80
N THR A 200 22.19 14.93 -20.32
CA THR A 200 22.05 16.39 -20.42
C THR A 200 23.04 17.08 -19.50
N LEU A 201 23.90 17.95 -20.06
CA LEU A 201 25.01 18.63 -19.36
C LEU A 201 26.13 17.72 -18.85
N ALA A 202 26.09 16.43 -19.16
CA ALA A 202 27.20 15.54 -18.87
C ALA A 202 28.47 15.97 -19.63
N ALA A 203 29.63 15.69 -19.06
CA ALA A 203 30.92 15.82 -19.71
C ALA A 203 31.15 14.64 -20.68
N ASN A 204 32.20 14.77 -21.49
CA ASN A 204 32.75 13.65 -22.23
C ASN A 204 34.00 13.17 -21.47
N ASP A 205 33.83 12.19 -20.60
CA ASP A 205 34.86 11.73 -19.67
C ASP A 205 35.43 10.36 -20.04
N TYR A 206 34.68 9.53 -20.78
CA TYR A 206 35.07 8.15 -21.11
C TYR A 206 34.98 7.85 -22.60
N GLU A 207 36.00 7.18 -23.14
CA GLU A 207 36.00 6.67 -24.52
C GLU A 207 36.51 5.22 -24.56
N VAL A 208 36.09 4.43 -25.54
CA VAL A 208 36.66 3.10 -25.81
C VAL A 208 37.71 3.16 -26.92
N SER A 209 38.82 2.44 -26.73
CA SER A 209 39.88 2.37 -27.73
C SER A 209 39.38 1.76 -29.04
N THR A 210 39.43 2.53 -30.14
CA THR A 210 39.22 2.00 -31.52
C THR A 210 40.22 0.90 -31.93
N SER A 211 41.23 0.63 -31.09
CA SER A 211 42.22 -0.44 -31.25
C SER A 211 42.01 -1.64 -30.32
N ALA A 212 40.90 -1.68 -29.56
CA ALA A 212 40.44 -2.81 -28.75
C ALA A 212 39.32 -3.60 -29.47
N PRO A 213 39.63 -4.41 -30.50
CA PRO A 213 38.63 -5.13 -31.30
C PRO A 213 37.86 -6.20 -30.52
N ASN A 214 38.24 -6.49 -29.27
CA ASN A 214 37.59 -7.46 -28.39
C ASN A 214 36.43 -6.87 -27.57
N CYS A 215 36.30 -5.54 -27.48
CA CYS A 215 35.22 -4.87 -26.73
C CYS A 215 33.83 -5.11 -27.33
N TYR A 216 33.77 -5.10 -28.65
CA TYR A 216 32.55 -5.24 -29.44
C TYR A 216 32.33 -6.68 -29.92
N THR A 217 33.07 -7.64 -29.33
CA THR A 217 32.92 -9.07 -29.58
C THR A 217 32.69 -9.77 -28.26
N LEU A 218 31.56 -10.45 -28.13
CA LEU A 218 31.19 -11.19 -26.91
C LEU A 218 32.28 -12.22 -26.53
N PRO A 219 32.55 -12.43 -25.23
CA PRO A 219 33.56 -13.37 -24.78
C PRO A 219 33.01 -14.79 -24.60
N ALA A 220 32.73 -15.56 -25.67
CA ALA A 220 32.74 -17.04 -25.64
C ALA A 220 32.59 -17.70 -27.06
N PRO A 221 33.13 -18.92 -27.29
CA PRO A 221 33.07 -19.64 -28.57
C PRO A 221 31.88 -20.63 -28.69
N PRO A 222 31.50 -21.03 -29.92
CA PRO A 222 32.28 -20.92 -31.16
C PRO A 222 31.99 -19.62 -31.93
N PRO A 223 33.03 -18.89 -32.40
CA PRO A 223 32.85 -17.91 -33.46
C PRO A 223 32.86 -18.66 -34.82
N PRO A 224 32.16 -18.16 -35.84
CA PRO A 224 32.84 -17.16 -36.65
C PRO A 224 31.94 -16.03 -37.19
N THR A 225 32.50 -14.83 -37.18
CA THR A 225 32.08 -13.67 -37.98
C THR A 225 30.74 -13.05 -37.61
N GLY A 226 30.46 -12.89 -36.32
CA GLY A 226 29.55 -11.83 -35.93
C GLY A 226 30.05 -10.50 -36.51
N GLN A 227 29.16 -9.67 -37.04
CA GLN A 227 29.57 -8.30 -37.36
C GLN A 227 30.01 -7.69 -36.03
N PRO A 228 31.27 -7.25 -35.88
CA PRO A 228 31.63 -6.50 -34.68
C PRO A 228 30.63 -5.35 -34.58
N ALA A 229 30.04 -5.14 -33.40
CA ALA A 229 29.36 -3.87 -33.14
C ALA A 229 30.31 -2.75 -33.58
N VAL A 230 29.78 -1.74 -34.26
CA VAL A 230 30.62 -0.81 -35.02
C VAL A 230 31.53 -0.11 -34.02
N PRO A 231 32.87 -0.21 -34.15
CA PRO A 231 33.75 0.47 -33.20
C PRO A 231 33.47 1.97 -33.26
N SER A 232 32.86 2.50 -32.20
CA SER A 232 32.62 3.92 -32.03
C SER A 232 33.75 4.50 -31.20
N ALA A 233 34.22 5.68 -31.59
CA ALA A 233 35.04 6.49 -30.69
C ALA A 233 34.18 7.22 -29.65
N ALA A 234 32.84 7.12 -29.78
CA ALA A 234 31.80 7.74 -28.96
C ALA A 234 32.29 9.04 -28.29
N PRO A 235 32.57 10.10 -29.07
CA PRO A 235 33.02 11.37 -28.49
C PRO A 235 31.84 12.11 -27.83
N GLY A 236 30.81 11.39 -27.41
CA GLY A 236 29.55 11.84 -26.88
C GLY A 236 29.68 12.37 -25.47
N ARG A 237 28.54 12.53 -24.79
CA ARG A 237 28.53 12.76 -23.36
C ARG A 237 28.21 11.45 -22.68
N ASP A 238 28.81 11.21 -21.53
CA ASP A 238 28.73 9.94 -20.84
C ASP A 238 28.34 10.10 -19.38
N VAL A 239 27.69 9.07 -18.85
CA VAL A 239 27.44 8.93 -17.41
C VAL A 239 27.72 7.49 -17.02
N ALA A 240 28.01 7.28 -15.74
CA ALA A 240 28.39 5.99 -15.20
C ALA A 240 27.36 5.45 -14.20
N TYR A 241 27.14 4.15 -14.23
CA TYR A 241 26.38 3.40 -13.24
C TYR A 241 27.23 2.26 -12.69
N THR A 242 26.88 1.74 -11.53
CA THR A 242 27.48 0.54 -10.95
C THR A 242 26.44 -0.55 -10.80
N PHE A 243 26.79 -1.76 -11.18
CA PHE A 243 26.00 -2.96 -10.93
C PHE A 243 26.84 -3.96 -10.15
N THR A 244 26.28 -4.52 -9.08
CA THR A 244 26.89 -5.61 -8.31
C THR A 244 26.04 -6.84 -8.51
N ALA A 245 26.63 -7.91 -9.03
CA ALA A 245 25.91 -9.16 -9.26
C ALA A 245 25.49 -9.79 -7.92
N PRO A 246 24.19 -10.04 -7.67
CA PRO A 246 23.75 -10.66 -6.42
C PRO A 246 24.16 -12.13 -6.33
N THR A 247 24.19 -12.84 -7.46
CA THR A 247 24.58 -14.26 -7.53
C THR A 247 25.51 -14.51 -8.72
N ASP A 248 26.21 -15.64 -8.69
CA ASP A 248 26.97 -16.14 -9.85
C ASP A 248 26.02 -16.32 -11.04
N GLY A 249 26.30 -15.63 -12.15
CA GLY A 249 25.37 -15.65 -13.27
C GLY A 249 25.84 -14.86 -14.48
N SER A 250 24.98 -14.80 -15.49
CA SER A 250 25.15 -13.89 -16.62
C SER A 250 24.12 -12.80 -16.55
N TYR A 251 24.50 -11.58 -16.89
CA TYR A 251 23.64 -10.41 -16.80
C TYR A 251 23.66 -9.60 -18.10
N SER A 252 22.52 -9.07 -18.49
CA SER A 252 22.34 -8.19 -19.64
C SER A 252 22.07 -6.76 -19.19
N PHE A 253 22.56 -5.79 -19.95
CA PHE A 253 22.42 -4.37 -19.66
C PHE A 253 21.84 -3.67 -20.87
N LYS A 254 20.60 -3.19 -20.76
CA LYS A 254 19.83 -2.60 -21.87
C LYS A 254 19.58 -1.12 -21.60
N ALA A 255 19.89 -0.27 -22.56
CA ALA A 255 19.59 1.16 -22.51
C ALA A 255 18.75 1.57 -23.71
N GLN A 256 17.69 2.32 -23.46
CA GLN A 256 16.75 2.77 -24.49
C GLN A 256 16.53 4.28 -24.39
N SER A 257 16.72 5.00 -25.51
CA SER A 257 16.37 6.43 -25.59
C SER A 257 14.86 6.62 -25.41
N THR A 258 14.45 7.65 -24.68
CA THR A 258 13.03 7.98 -24.41
C THR A 258 12.47 9.11 -25.27
N LEU A 259 13.34 9.89 -25.94
CA LEU A 259 12.95 11.03 -26.78
C LEU A 259 13.05 10.73 -28.28
N GLY A 260 13.77 9.66 -28.66
CA GLY A 260 13.97 9.23 -30.05
C GLY A 260 14.97 10.10 -30.81
N GLY A 261 15.64 9.52 -31.81
CA GLY A 261 16.61 10.22 -32.66
C GLY A 261 18.00 10.46 -32.07
N GLU A 262 18.28 9.91 -30.90
CA GLU A 262 19.59 9.83 -30.27
C GLU A 262 20.23 8.47 -30.62
N ASN A 263 21.56 8.38 -30.74
CA ASN A 263 22.25 7.09 -30.87
C ASN A 263 23.06 6.84 -29.60
N LEU A 264 22.56 5.95 -28.74
CA LEU A 264 23.23 5.57 -27.51
C LEU A 264 24.37 4.60 -27.81
N VAL A 265 25.32 4.51 -26.89
CA VAL A 265 26.38 3.50 -26.86
C VAL A 265 26.49 3.01 -25.43
N LEU A 266 26.64 1.70 -25.24
CA LEU A 266 26.89 1.11 -23.94
C LEU A 266 28.31 0.57 -23.85
N HIS A 267 28.95 0.79 -22.70
CA HIS A 267 30.25 0.22 -22.36
C HIS A 267 30.23 -0.38 -20.96
N LEU A 268 30.73 -1.60 -20.82
CA LEU A 268 30.93 -2.27 -19.54
C LEU A 268 32.42 -2.42 -19.24
N ALA A 269 32.81 -2.02 -18.03
CA ALA A 269 34.19 -2.10 -17.57
C ALA A 269 34.28 -2.41 -16.06
N THR A 270 35.45 -2.83 -15.60
CA THR A 270 35.78 -2.96 -14.17
C THR A 270 36.63 -1.81 -13.64
N ASP A 271 37.08 -0.89 -14.50
CA ASP A 271 37.88 0.27 -14.13
C ASP A 271 37.08 1.58 -14.15
N CYS A 272 37.43 2.46 -13.20
CA CYS A 272 36.92 3.81 -13.06
C CYS A 272 38.10 4.81 -13.13
N PRO A 273 38.49 5.27 -14.33
CA PRO A 273 39.57 6.25 -14.47
C PRO A 273 39.13 7.64 -13.96
N THR A 274 40.01 8.31 -13.21
CA THR A 274 39.70 9.56 -12.47
C THR A 274 40.49 10.80 -12.94
N ASP A 275 41.29 10.65 -14.01
CA ASP A 275 42.02 11.76 -14.63
C ASP A 275 41.08 12.63 -15.49
N PRO A 276 41.39 13.92 -15.78
CA PRO A 276 40.55 14.73 -16.65
C PRO A 276 40.51 14.16 -18.07
N GLY A 277 39.29 13.84 -18.54
CA GLY A 277 39.02 13.05 -19.74
C GLY A 277 39.22 13.77 -21.10
N PRO A 278 38.87 13.08 -22.21
CA PRO A 278 38.30 11.72 -22.23
C PRO A 278 39.37 10.65 -21.91
N ASN A 279 39.04 9.74 -21.00
CA ASN A 279 39.88 8.62 -20.59
C ASN A 279 39.53 7.38 -21.40
N THR A 280 40.55 6.71 -21.93
CA THR A 280 40.34 5.41 -22.58
C THR A 280 40.17 4.32 -21.52
N LEU A 281 39.01 3.65 -21.49
CA LEU A 281 38.75 2.52 -20.59
C LEU A 281 39.76 1.39 -20.87
N ALA A 282 40.46 0.95 -19.83
CA ALA A 282 41.54 -0.04 -19.96
C ALA A 282 41.01 -1.48 -19.86
N SER A 283 39.94 -1.70 -19.08
CA SER A 283 39.18 -2.94 -19.06
C SER A 283 37.93 -2.80 -19.92
N CYS A 284 37.48 -3.91 -20.50
CA CYS A 284 36.33 -3.91 -21.38
C CYS A 284 35.68 -5.30 -21.34
N LEU A 285 34.55 -5.38 -20.65
CA LEU A 285 33.77 -6.61 -20.52
C LEU A 285 32.77 -6.75 -21.67
N GLY A 286 32.30 -5.63 -22.23
CA GLY A 286 31.45 -5.61 -23.41
C GLY A 286 31.09 -4.19 -23.84
N ALA A 287 30.68 -4.02 -25.09
CA ALA A 287 30.20 -2.75 -25.63
C ALA A 287 29.15 -2.97 -26.74
N SER A 288 28.20 -2.03 -26.85
CA SER A 288 27.12 -2.04 -27.85
C SER A 288 26.97 -0.69 -28.55
N ASP A 289 26.94 -0.72 -29.88
CA ASP A 289 26.56 0.39 -30.81
C ASP A 289 25.99 -0.29 -32.07
N ARG A 290 24.82 -0.91 -31.94
CA ARG A 290 24.18 -1.73 -32.98
C ARG A 290 23.22 -0.90 -33.82
N ASN A 291 22.56 0.08 -33.23
CA ASN A 291 21.49 0.87 -33.84
C ASN A 291 21.99 2.22 -34.38
N ALA A 292 22.84 2.17 -35.42
CA ALA A 292 23.43 3.36 -36.04
C ALA A 292 22.45 4.32 -36.77
N ASN A 293 21.17 3.96 -36.91
CA ASN A 293 20.15 4.75 -37.61
C ASN A 293 19.25 5.52 -36.62
N ALA A 294 19.60 6.79 -36.36
CA ALA A 294 18.78 7.76 -35.61
C ALA A 294 17.40 8.11 -36.22
N ALA A 295 16.92 7.35 -37.22
CA ALA A 295 15.63 7.55 -37.87
C ALA A 295 14.54 6.59 -37.34
N GLU A 296 14.92 5.58 -36.58
CA GLU A 296 14.00 4.63 -35.95
C GLU A 296 13.61 5.14 -34.55
N TYR A 297 12.34 4.92 -34.19
CA TYR A 297 11.80 5.34 -32.90
C TYR A 297 12.46 4.48 -31.80
N PHE A 298 13.10 5.15 -30.83
CA PHE A 298 13.75 4.57 -29.64
C PHE A 298 15.01 3.72 -29.94
N ALA A 299 16.16 4.39 -30.12
CA ALA A 299 17.45 3.69 -30.19
C ALA A 299 17.70 2.92 -28.89
N THR A 300 17.82 1.59 -29.02
CA THR A 300 18.08 0.68 -27.90
C THR A 300 19.43 0.00 -28.10
N GLU A 301 20.22 -0.09 -27.04
CA GLU A 301 21.51 -0.78 -27.05
C GLU A 301 21.54 -1.80 -25.93
N GLU A 302 22.24 -2.92 -26.14
CA GLU A 302 22.36 -3.97 -25.13
C GLU A 302 23.73 -4.63 -25.13
N VAL A 303 24.35 -4.69 -23.95
CA VAL A 303 25.46 -5.61 -23.69
C VAL A 303 24.88 -6.86 -23.04
N SER A 304 24.85 -7.96 -23.79
CA SER A 304 24.03 -9.12 -23.46
C SER A 304 24.84 -10.27 -22.86
N CYS A 305 24.37 -10.84 -21.74
CA CYS A 305 24.85 -12.06 -21.10
C CYS A 305 26.34 -12.03 -20.71
N VAL A 306 26.74 -11.01 -19.96
CA VAL A 306 28.09 -10.91 -19.39
C VAL A 306 28.17 -11.79 -18.14
N PRO A 307 29.07 -12.79 -18.08
CA PRO A 307 29.25 -13.59 -16.88
C PRO A 307 29.92 -12.78 -15.78
N LEU A 308 29.31 -12.75 -14.61
CA LEU A 308 29.79 -12.05 -13.41
C LEU A 308 29.69 -13.00 -12.21
N SER A 309 30.66 -12.90 -11.31
CA SER A 309 30.61 -13.62 -10.03
C SER A 309 29.76 -12.86 -9.00
N ALA A 310 29.18 -13.57 -8.03
CA ALA A 310 28.49 -12.96 -6.89
C ALA A 310 29.39 -11.91 -6.21
N GLY A 311 28.80 -10.76 -5.87
CA GLY A 311 29.52 -9.61 -5.31
C GLY A 311 30.42 -8.85 -6.31
N GLN A 312 30.58 -9.30 -7.55
CA GLN A 312 31.40 -8.60 -8.54
C GLN A 312 30.71 -7.30 -8.98
N THR A 313 31.33 -6.16 -8.68
CA THR A 313 30.90 -4.84 -9.16
C THR A 313 31.51 -4.52 -10.54
N VAL A 314 30.67 -4.03 -11.45
CA VAL A 314 31.05 -3.49 -12.77
C VAL A 314 30.50 -2.08 -12.97
N TYR A 315 31.15 -1.31 -13.84
CA TYR A 315 30.68 -0.02 -14.30
C TYR A 315 29.95 -0.15 -15.64
N VAL A 316 28.78 0.46 -15.73
CA VAL A 316 27.97 0.56 -16.94
C VAL A 316 27.98 2.03 -17.38
N TYR A 317 28.67 2.31 -18.47
CA TYR A 317 28.72 3.65 -19.05
C TYR A 317 27.69 3.75 -20.18
N VAL A 318 26.85 4.77 -20.11
CA VAL A 318 25.90 5.14 -21.16
C VAL A 318 26.43 6.39 -21.84
N ASP A 319 26.62 6.34 -23.14
CA ASP A 319 27.26 7.39 -23.94
C ASP A 319 26.45 7.68 -25.21
N GLU A 320 26.75 8.78 -25.91
CA GLU A 320 26.25 9.07 -27.25
C GLU A 320 27.30 8.72 -28.30
N ALA A 321 26.92 7.95 -29.32
CA ALA A 321 27.82 7.69 -30.45
C ALA A 321 28.23 8.99 -31.17
N VAL A 322 27.33 9.99 -31.16
CA VAL A 322 27.56 11.33 -31.69
C VAL A 322 26.98 12.35 -30.71
N PRO A 323 27.78 13.29 -30.19
CA PRO A 323 27.29 14.28 -29.24
C PRO A 323 26.14 15.11 -29.83
N THR A 324 24.97 15.03 -29.19
CA THR A 324 23.82 15.88 -29.54
C THR A 324 23.98 17.27 -28.90
N THR A 325 23.07 18.22 -29.18
CA THR A 325 23.13 19.54 -28.53
C THR A 325 22.52 19.56 -27.13
N THR A 326 21.75 18.54 -26.75
CA THR A 326 20.94 18.51 -25.53
C THR A 326 21.30 17.37 -24.57
N GLY A 327 21.85 16.26 -25.07
CA GLY A 327 22.05 15.04 -24.30
C GLY A 327 20.84 14.12 -24.43
N ALA A 328 21.09 12.82 -24.50
CA ALA A 328 20.03 11.82 -24.54
C ALA A 328 19.32 11.69 -23.19
N ARG A 329 18.04 11.29 -23.22
CA ARG A 329 17.33 10.76 -22.06
C ARG A 329 17.04 9.31 -22.30
N PHE A 330 17.28 8.46 -21.31
CA PHE A 330 17.18 7.03 -21.50
C PHE A 330 16.62 6.34 -20.26
N ILE A 331 16.15 5.12 -20.48
CA ILE A 331 15.94 4.14 -19.42
C ILE A 331 17.08 3.12 -19.51
N LEU A 332 17.66 2.77 -18.38
CA LEU A 332 18.70 1.75 -18.24
C LEU A 332 18.19 0.64 -17.32
N GLU A 333 18.49 -0.61 -17.67
CA GLU A 333 18.06 -1.78 -16.92
C GLU A 333 19.15 -2.85 -16.95
N ALA A 334 19.33 -3.55 -15.82
CA ALA A 334 20.09 -4.80 -15.74
C ALA A 334 19.14 -5.97 -15.51
N THR A 335 19.33 -7.07 -16.22
CA THR A 335 18.54 -8.31 -16.08
C THR A 335 19.43 -9.53 -15.98
N ALA A 336 18.94 -10.56 -15.30
CA ALA A 336 19.56 -11.88 -15.42
C ALA A 336 19.40 -12.36 -16.86
N CYS A 337 20.48 -12.91 -17.44
CA CYS A 337 20.46 -13.51 -18.76
C CYS A 337 20.64 -15.01 -18.67
N GLN A 338 19.77 -15.74 -19.36
CA GLN A 338 20.05 -17.08 -19.83
C GLN A 338 20.15 -17.07 -21.36
N ARG A 339 21.30 -17.51 -21.87
CA ARG A 339 21.50 -17.67 -23.30
C ARG A 339 20.99 -19.04 -23.74
N GLU A 340 20.50 -19.12 -24.96
CA GLU A 340 20.18 -20.39 -25.58
C GLU A 340 21.37 -21.36 -25.63
N THR A 341 21.09 -22.65 -25.82
CA THR A 341 22.12 -23.69 -25.91
C THR A 341 22.28 -24.18 -27.34
N GLU A 342 23.37 -23.76 -27.99
CA GLU A 342 23.72 -24.20 -29.33
C GLU A 342 24.47 -25.56 -29.38
N PRO A 343 24.26 -26.40 -30.42
CA PRO A 343 23.31 -26.23 -31.52
C PRO A 343 21.87 -26.47 -31.08
N ASN A 344 20.91 -25.68 -31.58
CA ASN A 344 19.47 -25.91 -31.39
C ASN A 344 18.66 -25.87 -32.71
N ASP A 345 19.32 -26.11 -33.86
CA ASP A 345 18.82 -26.15 -35.26
C ASP A 345 17.65 -27.11 -35.55
N GLY A 346 17.13 -27.81 -34.55
CA GLY A 346 16.05 -28.77 -34.73
C GLY A 346 15.40 -29.23 -33.42
N THR A 347 14.24 -29.86 -33.56
CA THR A 347 13.37 -30.23 -32.43
C THR A 347 13.99 -31.20 -31.41
N PHE A 348 15.01 -31.98 -31.78
CA PHE A 348 15.70 -32.89 -30.86
C PHE A 348 16.74 -32.18 -29.97
N GLU A 349 17.27 -31.05 -30.45
CA GLU A 349 18.29 -30.24 -29.78
C GLU A 349 17.67 -28.94 -29.23
N ALA A 350 16.33 -28.85 -29.27
CA ALA A 350 15.60 -27.67 -28.85
C ALA A 350 15.93 -27.27 -27.40
N THR A 351 16.26 -26.00 -27.22
CA THR A 351 16.56 -25.40 -25.93
C THR A 351 15.30 -25.35 -25.06
N SER A 352 15.42 -25.56 -23.74
CA SER A 352 14.30 -25.35 -22.82
C SER A 352 13.99 -23.86 -22.69
N LEU A 353 12.72 -23.47 -22.77
CA LEU A 353 12.33 -22.08 -22.56
C LEU A 353 12.54 -21.65 -21.10
N SER A 354 13.00 -20.41 -20.94
CA SER A 354 12.92 -19.62 -19.73
C SER A 354 12.41 -18.21 -20.07
N CYS A 355 11.95 -17.47 -19.07
CA CYS A 355 11.42 -16.13 -19.30
C CYS A 355 12.55 -15.20 -19.77
N GLY A 356 12.37 -14.55 -20.93
CA GLY A 356 13.38 -13.65 -21.48
C GLY A 356 14.66 -14.36 -21.93
N ILE A 357 14.57 -15.63 -22.34
CA ILE A 357 15.73 -16.35 -22.86
C ILE A 357 16.33 -15.61 -24.05
N THR A 358 17.64 -15.36 -23.99
CA THR A 358 18.38 -14.60 -24.98
C THR A 358 18.86 -15.52 -26.09
N GLY A 359 18.48 -15.21 -27.33
CA GLY A 359 18.90 -15.92 -28.52
C GLY A 359 19.70 -15.06 -29.50
N THR A 360 20.25 -15.73 -30.52
CA THR A 360 21.15 -15.18 -31.54
C THR A 360 21.01 -16.00 -32.82
N ILE A 361 20.44 -15.40 -33.87
CA ILE A 361 20.33 -16.08 -35.17
C ILE A 361 21.55 -15.74 -36.01
N PHE A 362 22.45 -16.70 -36.21
CA PHE A 362 23.56 -16.54 -37.17
C PHE A 362 23.09 -16.71 -38.64
N PRO A 363 23.91 -16.32 -39.63
CA PRO A 363 23.62 -16.66 -41.03
C PRO A 363 23.48 -18.18 -41.21
N PHE A 364 22.35 -18.62 -41.74
CA PHE A 364 21.95 -20.03 -41.93
C PHE A 364 21.59 -20.82 -40.67
N ASP A 365 21.25 -20.10 -39.60
CA ASP A 365 20.86 -20.63 -38.30
C ASP A 365 19.34 -20.71 -38.11
N GLU A 366 18.88 -21.59 -37.22
CA GLU A 366 17.46 -21.72 -36.84
C GLU A 366 17.30 -22.15 -35.38
N ASP A 367 16.56 -21.40 -34.57
CA ASP A 367 16.61 -21.65 -33.14
C ASP A 367 15.31 -22.34 -32.70
N TYR A 368 15.40 -23.57 -32.18
CA TYR A 368 14.25 -24.29 -31.64
C TYR A 368 14.21 -24.24 -30.12
N TYR A 369 13.01 -23.97 -29.60
CA TYR A 369 12.71 -23.94 -28.18
C TYR A 369 11.57 -24.90 -27.86
N SER A 370 11.75 -25.75 -26.85
CA SER A 370 10.76 -26.75 -26.44
C SER A 370 9.66 -26.12 -25.61
N LEU A 371 8.40 -26.29 -26.04
CA LEU A 371 7.20 -25.97 -25.24
C LEU A 371 6.77 -27.16 -24.35
N GLY A 372 7.56 -28.22 -24.29
CA GLY A 372 7.27 -29.43 -23.52
C GLY A 372 6.16 -30.30 -24.15
N ASN A 373 5.32 -30.91 -23.31
CA ASN A 373 4.21 -31.78 -23.73
C ASN A 373 2.84 -31.25 -23.27
N PRO A 374 2.44 -30.04 -23.68
CA PRO A 374 1.21 -29.42 -23.21
C PRO A 374 -0.02 -30.24 -23.62
N PRO A 375 -1.10 -30.24 -22.82
CA PRO A 375 -2.37 -30.83 -23.20
C PRO A 375 -2.94 -30.22 -24.49
N ALA A 376 -3.74 -30.98 -25.22
CA ALA A 376 -4.45 -30.46 -26.40
C ALA A 376 -5.37 -29.29 -26.01
N GLY A 377 -5.31 -28.20 -26.78
CA GLY A 377 -6.07 -26.98 -26.54
C GLY A 377 -5.32 -25.89 -25.76
N THR A 378 -4.13 -26.18 -25.22
CA THR A 378 -3.27 -25.18 -24.56
C THR A 378 -3.00 -24.02 -25.52
N ARG A 379 -3.01 -22.79 -25.03
CA ARG A 379 -2.84 -21.57 -25.81
C ARG A 379 -1.44 -21.00 -25.59
N VAL A 380 -0.69 -20.82 -26.69
CA VAL A 380 0.64 -20.20 -26.65
C VAL A 380 0.51 -18.70 -26.89
N PHE A 381 1.03 -17.91 -25.96
CA PHE A 381 1.29 -16.48 -26.16
C PHE A 381 2.79 -16.28 -26.10
N ALA A 382 3.39 -15.77 -27.17
CA ALA A 382 4.83 -15.61 -27.29
C ALA A 382 5.18 -14.32 -28.05
N MET A 383 6.28 -13.70 -27.68
CA MET A 383 6.84 -12.56 -28.41
C MET A 383 8.37 -12.58 -28.37
N ALA A 384 8.99 -12.00 -29.40
CA ALA A 384 10.42 -11.76 -29.44
C ALA A 384 10.70 -10.27 -29.26
N ASP A 385 11.43 -9.86 -28.22
CA ASP A 385 12.02 -8.51 -28.13
C ASP A 385 13.31 -8.48 -28.93
N GLY A 386 13.30 -7.69 -30.02
CA GLY A 386 14.43 -7.51 -30.92
C GLY A 386 15.03 -6.11 -30.84
N ALA A 387 14.68 -5.28 -29.85
CA ALA A 387 14.97 -3.84 -29.84
C ALA A 387 16.44 -3.48 -30.07
N ALA A 388 17.31 -4.22 -29.41
CA ALA A 388 18.76 -4.02 -29.48
C ALA A 388 19.41 -4.79 -30.63
N SER A 389 18.63 -5.57 -31.39
CA SER A 389 19.13 -6.36 -32.50
C SER A 389 19.56 -5.47 -33.66
N ASN A 390 20.67 -5.84 -34.29
CA ASN A 390 21.11 -5.26 -35.56
C ASN A 390 20.16 -5.55 -36.74
N SER A 391 19.24 -6.51 -36.57
CA SER A 391 18.15 -6.83 -37.50
C SER A 391 16.93 -7.23 -36.68
N THR A 392 15.86 -6.45 -36.78
CA THR A 392 14.60 -6.67 -36.04
C THR A 392 13.59 -7.55 -36.78
N ASP A 393 13.91 -7.96 -38.01
CA ASP A 393 13.03 -8.73 -38.92
C ASP A 393 13.16 -10.25 -38.66
N PHE A 394 12.44 -10.73 -37.64
CA PHE A 394 12.42 -12.12 -37.21
C PHE A 394 11.15 -12.84 -37.70
N ASP A 395 11.32 -14.11 -38.04
CA ASP A 395 10.26 -15.04 -38.38
C ASP A 395 10.00 -15.96 -37.15
N MET A 396 8.87 -15.79 -36.46
CA MET A 396 8.45 -16.66 -35.36
C MET A 396 7.45 -17.72 -35.85
N ARG A 397 7.63 -18.96 -35.41
CA ARG A 397 6.67 -20.05 -35.65
C ARG A 397 6.39 -20.84 -34.39
N ILE A 398 5.15 -21.24 -34.23
CA ILE A 398 4.80 -22.35 -33.34
C ILE A 398 4.69 -23.59 -34.20
N THR A 399 5.36 -24.68 -33.84
CA THR A 399 5.44 -25.90 -34.64
C THR A 399 5.21 -27.16 -33.81
N THR A 400 4.83 -28.23 -34.49
CA THR A 400 5.08 -29.61 -34.05
C THR A 400 6.42 -30.07 -34.63
N GLU A 401 6.74 -31.37 -34.53
CA GLU A 401 7.91 -31.94 -35.21
C GLU A 401 7.88 -31.77 -36.74
N ASP A 402 6.70 -31.73 -37.36
CA ASP A 402 6.56 -31.80 -38.83
C ASP A 402 5.76 -30.62 -39.43
N ASP A 403 5.08 -29.81 -38.63
CA ASP A 403 4.09 -28.85 -39.12
C ASP A 403 4.13 -27.51 -38.37
N THR A 404 3.93 -26.42 -39.11
CA THR A 404 3.73 -25.09 -38.56
C THR A 404 2.29 -24.93 -38.12
N LEU A 405 2.07 -24.63 -36.85
CA LEU A 405 0.77 -24.38 -36.24
C LEU A 405 0.35 -22.93 -36.35
N GLU A 406 1.29 -21.99 -36.24
CA GLU A 406 1.09 -20.56 -36.42
C GLU A 406 2.40 -19.89 -36.81
N TYR A 407 2.34 -18.82 -37.59
CA TYR A 407 3.48 -18.06 -38.10
C TYR A 407 3.23 -16.57 -37.99
N ASP A 408 4.27 -15.84 -37.59
CA ASP A 408 4.33 -14.41 -37.68
C ASP A 408 5.72 -13.91 -38.09
N ASP A 409 5.77 -12.84 -38.89
CA ASP A 409 6.95 -12.24 -39.51
C ASP A 409 7.02 -10.72 -39.48
N ALA A 410 5.94 -10.02 -39.09
CA ALA A 410 5.92 -8.56 -38.98
C ALA A 410 4.54 -8.05 -38.55
N ASP A 411 4.46 -7.38 -37.40
CA ASP A 411 3.45 -6.33 -37.16
C ASP A 411 3.77 -5.37 -36.02
N ASN A 412 4.49 -5.73 -34.96
CA ASN A 412 4.52 -4.83 -33.79
C ASN A 412 5.24 -3.50 -34.09
N THR A 413 4.47 -2.41 -34.09
CA THR A 413 4.99 -1.04 -34.05
C THR A 413 5.13 -0.60 -32.59
N THR A 414 6.19 -1.04 -31.90
CA THR A 414 6.38 -0.69 -30.48
C THR A 414 7.86 -0.42 -30.13
N PRO A 415 8.15 0.23 -28.98
CA PRO A 415 9.45 0.73 -28.52
C PRO A 415 10.59 -0.29 -28.46
N TRP A 416 10.29 -1.58 -28.63
CA TRP A 416 11.17 -2.70 -28.36
C TRP A 416 11.64 -3.41 -29.65
N GLY A 417 11.87 -2.62 -30.71
CA GLY A 417 12.35 -3.09 -32.01
C GLY A 417 11.22 -3.25 -33.01
N GLY A 418 11.10 -2.31 -33.94
CA GLY A 418 10.08 -2.41 -34.99
C GLY A 418 10.31 -3.64 -35.86
N GLY A 419 9.28 -4.48 -36.05
CA GLY A 419 9.38 -5.72 -36.83
C GLY A 419 9.51 -7.01 -36.02
N SER A 420 9.55 -6.91 -34.69
CA SER A 420 9.47 -8.07 -33.80
C SER A 420 8.15 -8.84 -33.95
N PRO A 421 8.18 -10.18 -34.12
CA PRO A 421 6.99 -11.01 -34.25
C PRO A 421 6.38 -11.41 -32.90
N ASN A 422 5.06 -11.65 -32.91
CA ASN A 422 4.33 -12.22 -31.80
C ASN A 422 3.37 -13.33 -32.27
N VAL A 423 3.14 -14.33 -31.42
CA VAL A 423 2.08 -15.33 -31.64
C VAL A 423 1.18 -15.32 -30.42
N ALA A 424 -0.07 -14.92 -30.61
CA ALA A 424 -1.05 -14.82 -29.52
C ALA A 424 -2.15 -15.89 -29.64
N GLY A 425 -2.27 -16.71 -28.59
CA GLY A 425 -3.33 -17.70 -28.43
C GLY A 425 -3.29 -18.90 -29.37
N CYS A 426 -2.14 -19.24 -29.96
CA CYS A 426 -2.02 -20.41 -30.85
C CYS A 426 -2.45 -21.71 -30.13
N PRO A 427 -3.51 -22.41 -30.58
CA PRO A 427 -3.98 -23.63 -29.94
C PRO A 427 -3.11 -24.84 -30.29
N LEU A 428 -2.59 -25.53 -29.27
CA LEU A 428 -1.74 -26.70 -29.46
C LEU A 428 -2.55 -28.00 -29.65
N PRO A 429 -2.10 -28.92 -30.51
CA PRO A 429 -2.77 -30.20 -30.77
C PRO A 429 -2.62 -31.23 -29.63
N GLY A 430 -1.74 -30.94 -28.66
CA GLY A 430 -1.34 -31.82 -27.57
C GLY A 430 -0.09 -32.65 -27.91
N GLY A 431 0.79 -32.83 -26.93
CA GLY A 431 2.09 -33.49 -27.13
C GLY A 431 3.22 -32.52 -27.49
N PRO A 432 4.38 -33.00 -27.95
CA PRO A 432 5.56 -32.18 -28.22
C PRO A 432 5.25 -31.03 -29.18
N SER A 433 5.56 -29.80 -28.75
CA SER A 433 5.41 -28.58 -29.52
C SER A 433 6.63 -27.69 -29.31
N PHE A 434 6.92 -26.81 -30.26
CA PHE A 434 8.13 -26.01 -30.28
C PHE A 434 7.82 -24.58 -30.71
N LEU A 435 8.58 -23.63 -30.18
CA LEU A 435 8.74 -22.31 -30.76
C LEU A 435 9.99 -22.36 -31.63
N ARG A 436 9.91 -21.84 -32.85
CA ARG A 436 11.02 -21.79 -33.81
C ARG A 436 11.24 -20.36 -34.26
N MET A 437 12.46 -19.89 -34.07
CA MET A 437 12.92 -18.58 -34.53
C MET A 437 13.81 -18.74 -35.76
N THR A 438 13.57 -17.90 -36.75
CA THR A 438 14.46 -17.74 -37.91
C THR A 438 14.52 -16.25 -38.25
N GLN A 439 15.43 -15.86 -39.14
CA GLN A 439 15.48 -14.49 -39.68
C GLN A 439 14.93 -14.45 -41.11
N PHE A 440 14.29 -13.35 -41.49
CA PHE A 440 13.77 -13.18 -42.85
C PHE A 440 14.89 -13.19 -43.92
N SER A 441 16.05 -12.61 -43.59
CA SER A 441 17.24 -12.59 -44.44
C SER A 441 18.31 -13.56 -43.94
N THR A 442 18.52 -14.69 -44.62
CA THR A 442 19.53 -15.70 -44.23
C THR A 442 20.99 -15.26 -44.37
N SER A 443 21.26 -13.97 -44.60
CA SER A 443 22.61 -13.43 -44.89
C SER A 443 23.11 -12.43 -43.84
N SER A 444 22.25 -12.02 -42.93
CA SER A 444 22.53 -11.17 -41.77
C SER A 444 22.69 -12.05 -40.52
N GLN A 445 23.25 -11.50 -39.46
CA GLN A 445 23.09 -12.03 -38.11
C GLN A 445 22.00 -11.18 -37.44
N ALA A 446 21.20 -11.75 -36.56
CA ALA A 446 20.23 -11.02 -35.75
C ALA A 446 20.49 -11.32 -34.26
N GLU A 447 21.10 -10.37 -33.54
CA GLU A 447 21.41 -10.51 -32.11
C GLU A 447 21.47 -9.17 -31.37
N PRO A 448 21.08 -9.13 -30.08
CA PRO A 448 20.34 -10.17 -29.36
C PRO A 448 18.83 -10.10 -29.68
N TYR A 449 18.13 -11.21 -29.47
CA TYR A 449 16.68 -11.19 -29.26
C TYR A 449 16.34 -11.87 -27.93
N HIS A 450 15.22 -11.52 -27.31
CA HIS A 450 14.72 -12.17 -26.09
C HIS A 450 13.34 -12.76 -26.31
N LEU A 451 13.13 -14.01 -25.89
CA LEU A 451 11.84 -14.68 -26.01
C LEU A 451 11.08 -14.68 -24.69
N TYR A 452 9.83 -14.22 -24.77
CA TYR A 452 8.87 -14.26 -23.67
C TYR A 452 7.72 -15.15 -24.10
N THR A 453 7.36 -16.11 -23.26
CA THR A 453 6.32 -17.10 -23.60
C THR A 453 5.54 -17.48 -22.36
N VAL A 454 4.21 -17.58 -22.51
CA VAL A 454 3.30 -18.10 -21.49
C VAL A 454 2.31 -19.09 -22.11
N LEU A 455 2.03 -20.18 -21.39
CA LEU A 455 1.19 -21.29 -21.85
C LEU A 455 -0.14 -21.36 -21.09
N GLN A 456 -1.16 -20.68 -21.58
CA GLN A 456 -2.47 -20.66 -20.93
C GLN A 456 -3.20 -22.01 -21.07
N PRO A 457 -3.86 -22.50 -20.01
CA PRO A 457 -4.43 -23.85 -19.96
C PRO A 457 -5.58 -24.04 -20.96
N PRO A 458 -5.84 -25.27 -21.42
CA PRO A 458 -6.85 -25.53 -22.44
C PRO A 458 -8.29 -25.26 -21.97
N GLY A 459 -9.08 -24.61 -22.82
CA GLY A 459 -10.52 -24.47 -22.65
C GLY A 459 -11.37 -25.59 -23.26
N ALA A 460 -12.64 -25.64 -22.85
CA ALA A 460 -13.66 -26.48 -23.46
C ALA A 460 -14.13 -25.90 -24.81
N GLY A 461 -13.36 -26.13 -25.87
CA GLY A 461 -13.70 -25.74 -27.25
C GLY A 461 -12.97 -24.47 -27.73
N LEU A 462 -13.28 -24.02 -28.94
CA LEU A 462 -12.60 -22.88 -29.61
C LEU A 462 -12.97 -21.49 -29.02
N GLY A 463 -13.60 -21.42 -27.86
CA GLY A 463 -13.85 -20.18 -27.10
C GLY A 463 -13.53 -20.46 -25.63
N ASP A 464 -12.26 -20.35 -25.29
CA ASP A 464 -11.60 -20.94 -24.13
C ASP A 464 -12.42 -20.84 -22.82
N SER A 465 -12.71 -21.98 -22.17
CA SER A 465 -13.42 -22.00 -20.88
C SER A 465 -12.51 -21.92 -19.66
N SER A 466 -11.19 -21.88 -19.85
CA SER A 466 -10.21 -21.62 -18.79
C SER A 466 -9.99 -20.12 -18.61
N ALA A 467 -10.23 -19.32 -19.65
CA ALA A 467 -10.30 -17.87 -19.58
C ALA A 467 -11.52 -17.42 -18.78
N THR A 468 -11.32 -16.41 -17.93
CA THR A 468 -12.39 -15.78 -17.16
C THR A 468 -13.12 -14.78 -18.06
N PRO A 469 -14.44 -14.92 -18.27
CA PRO A 469 -15.20 -13.93 -19.01
C PRO A 469 -15.13 -12.57 -18.33
N GLU A 470 -14.94 -11.51 -19.11
CA GLU A 470 -15.07 -10.16 -18.62
C GLU A 470 -16.49 -9.88 -18.07
N ILE A 471 -16.57 -8.84 -17.23
CA ILE A 471 -17.82 -8.39 -16.62
C ILE A 471 -18.05 -6.93 -17.01
N GLU A 472 -19.12 -6.71 -17.73
CA GLU A 472 -19.54 -5.40 -18.24
C GLU A 472 -20.50 -4.68 -17.26
N PRO A 473 -20.37 -3.35 -17.03
CA PRO A 473 -19.38 -2.44 -17.65
C PRO A 473 -17.97 -2.61 -17.08
N ASN A 474 -16.94 -2.47 -17.92
CA ASN A 474 -15.50 -2.42 -17.54
C ASN A 474 -14.73 -1.29 -18.26
N ASP A 475 -15.44 -0.28 -18.78
CA ASP A 475 -14.92 0.91 -19.48
C ASP A 475 -14.11 1.90 -18.61
N ALA A 476 -14.00 1.67 -17.31
CA ALA A 476 -13.32 2.57 -16.39
C ALA A 476 -12.55 1.80 -15.30
N THR A 477 -11.48 2.37 -14.77
CA THR A 477 -10.62 1.72 -13.76
C THR A 477 -11.38 1.27 -12.50
N VAL A 478 -12.46 1.98 -12.15
CA VAL A 478 -13.36 1.62 -11.03
C VAL A 478 -14.19 0.36 -11.30
N ASP A 479 -14.50 0.09 -12.57
CA ASP A 479 -15.34 -1.03 -13.00
C ASP A 479 -14.51 -2.15 -13.69
N ALA A 480 -13.17 -2.02 -13.69
CA ALA A 480 -12.28 -2.95 -14.37
C ALA A 480 -12.47 -4.39 -13.88
N SER A 481 -12.53 -5.32 -14.85
CA SER A 481 -12.62 -6.75 -14.57
C SER A 481 -11.33 -7.25 -13.92
N SER A 482 -11.41 -8.25 -13.03
CA SER A 482 -10.21 -8.86 -12.43
C SER A 482 -10.42 -10.35 -12.19
N ALA A 483 -9.36 -11.14 -12.35
CA ALA A 483 -9.39 -12.58 -12.18
C ALA A 483 -8.02 -13.09 -11.73
N GLY A 484 -8.00 -14.10 -10.84
CA GLY A 484 -6.77 -14.67 -10.31
C GLY A 484 -5.89 -15.34 -11.34
N ASN A 485 -6.48 -15.95 -12.38
CA ASN A 485 -5.73 -16.61 -13.44
C ASN A 485 -5.10 -15.64 -14.46
N LEU A 486 -5.43 -14.34 -14.39
CA LEU A 486 -4.94 -13.29 -15.30
C LEU A 486 -5.11 -13.64 -16.79
N PHE A 487 -6.14 -14.43 -17.09
CA PHE A 487 -6.47 -14.88 -18.44
C PHE A 487 -7.96 -14.65 -18.69
N PHE A 488 -8.26 -13.82 -19.69
CA PHE A 488 -9.58 -13.26 -19.91
C PHE A 488 -10.12 -13.58 -21.30
N SER A 489 -11.45 -13.64 -21.40
CA SER A 489 -12.16 -13.67 -22.68
C SER A 489 -13.15 -12.52 -22.74
N GLY A 490 -13.19 -11.79 -23.85
CA GLY A 490 -14.10 -10.69 -24.03
C GLY A 490 -14.65 -10.55 -25.45
N GLU A 491 -15.51 -9.56 -25.64
CA GLU A 491 -16.11 -9.19 -26.93
C GLU A 491 -16.23 -7.67 -27.05
N ILE A 492 -15.44 -7.07 -27.93
CA ILE A 492 -15.58 -5.63 -28.23
C ILE A 492 -16.77 -5.42 -29.17
N THR A 493 -17.70 -4.55 -28.78
CA THR A 493 -18.90 -4.16 -29.52
C THR A 493 -18.79 -2.77 -30.15
N THR A 494 -19.48 -2.54 -31.27
CA THR A 494 -19.50 -1.21 -31.91
C THR A 494 -20.72 -0.40 -31.41
N GLY A 495 -20.54 0.62 -30.55
CA GLY A 495 -21.70 1.44 -30.16
C GLY A 495 -21.59 2.63 -29.18
N GLY A 496 -20.50 2.83 -28.44
CA GLY A 496 -20.39 3.89 -27.42
C GLY A 496 -19.88 5.25 -27.94
N PRO A 497 -20.21 6.39 -27.27
CA PRO A 497 -19.61 7.69 -27.57
C PRO A 497 -18.10 7.78 -27.26
N MET A 498 -17.52 6.74 -26.64
CA MET A 498 -16.07 6.58 -26.40
C MET A 498 -15.48 5.29 -27.01
N GLY A 499 -16.24 4.53 -27.81
CA GLY A 499 -15.88 3.13 -28.09
C GLY A 499 -16.30 2.20 -26.95
N ASP A 500 -16.01 0.93 -27.10
CA ASP A 500 -16.15 -0.14 -26.09
C ASP A 500 -14.71 -0.49 -25.68
N MET A 501 -14.39 -0.33 -24.39
CA MET A 501 -13.02 -0.40 -23.87
C MET A 501 -12.97 -1.33 -22.67
N ASP A 502 -12.21 -2.40 -22.77
CA ASP A 502 -12.18 -3.40 -21.72
C ASP A 502 -10.95 -3.19 -20.84
N LEU A 503 -11.17 -2.92 -19.55
CA LEU A 503 -10.09 -2.80 -18.57
C LEU A 503 -10.03 -4.01 -17.65
N PHE A 504 -8.80 -4.45 -17.40
CA PHE A 504 -8.43 -5.58 -16.57
C PHE A 504 -7.48 -5.13 -15.47
N LYS A 505 -7.90 -5.29 -14.21
CA LYS A 505 -7.14 -4.94 -13.02
C LYS A 505 -6.32 -6.13 -12.53
N PHE A 506 -5.06 -5.87 -12.17
CA PHE A 506 -4.15 -6.81 -11.56
C PHE A 506 -3.16 -6.09 -10.62
N CYS A 507 -2.42 -6.86 -9.82
CA CYS A 507 -1.34 -6.35 -8.98
C CYS A 507 0.00 -6.77 -9.57
N ALA A 508 0.98 -5.87 -9.53
CA ALA A 508 2.37 -6.15 -9.88
C ALA A 508 3.29 -5.45 -8.87
N GLU A 509 4.45 -6.05 -8.62
CA GLU A 509 5.50 -5.50 -7.77
C GLU A 509 6.50 -4.71 -8.62
N GLU A 510 7.16 -3.72 -8.02
CA GLU A 510 8.24 -3.00 -8.71
C GLU A 510 9.29 -4.01 -9.19
N GLY A 511 9.64 -3.88 -10.47
CA GLY A 511 10.54 -4.81 -11.14
C GLY A 511 9.87 -6.02 -11.78
N ASP A 512 8.59 -6.31 -11.53
CA ASP A 512 7.87 -7.36 -12.27
C ASP A 512 7.88 -7.05 -13.77
N LEU A 513 8.18 -8.06 -14.59
CA LEU A 513 7.98 -8.01 -16.03
C LEU A 513 6.52 -8.32 -16.35
N ILE A 514 5.78 -7.31 -16.80
CA ILE A 514 4.41 -7.40 -17.28
C ILE A 514 4.43 -7.76 -18.76
N PHE A 515 3.95 -8.96 -19.10
CA PHE A 515 3.77 -9.42 -20.47
C PHE A 515 2.27 -9.47 -20.81
N LEU A 516 1.85 -8.57 -21.69
CA LEU A 516 0.50 -8.47 -22.20
C LEU A 516 0.45 -9.11 -23.59
N SER A 517 -0.52 -9.98 -23.86
CA SER A 517 -0.71 -10.53 -25.21
C SER A 517 -2.17 -10.88 -25.49
N ILE A 518 -2.66 -10.51 -26.66
CA ILE A 518 -4.07 -10.67 -27.06
C ILE A 518 -4.20 -11.44 -28.37
N ASP A 519 -5.10 -12.42 -28.38
CA ASP A 519 -5.52 -13.16 -29.56
C ASP A 519 -6.82 -12.57 -30.10
N GLY A 520 -6.74 -11.91 -31.27
CA GLY A 520 -7.87 -11.21 -31.88
C GLY A 520 -8.79 -12.09 -32.74
N ASP A 521 -8.52 -13.40 -32.89
CA ASP A 521 -9.42 -14.36 -33.55
C ASP A 521 -9.34 -15.72 -32.82
N PRO A 522 -9.77 -15.80 -31.55
CA PRO A 522 -9.54 -16.96 -30.69
C PRO A 522 -10.24 -18.23 -31.17
N ARG A 523 -11.29 -18.07 -31.98
CA ARG A 523 -12.06 -19.14 -32.62
C ARG A 523 -11.45 -19.61 -33.93
N ARG A 524 -10.47 -18.90 -34.47
CA ARG A 524 -9.84 -19.13 -35.79
C ARG A 524 -10.92 -19.27 -36.87
N ASN A 525 -11.89 -18.36 -36.85
CA ASN A 525 -13.12 -18.42 -37.67
C ASN A 525 -13.17 -17.31 -38.74
N GLU A 526 -12.08 -16.56 -38.92
CA GLU A 526 -11.97 -15.41 -39.84
C GLU A 526 -12.88 -14.23 -39.44
N THR A 527 -13.15 -14.04 -38.14
CA THR A 527 -13.75 -12.81 -37.60
C THR A 527 -12.78 -12.05 -36.69
N PRO A 528 -11.64 -11.59 -37.21
CA PRO A 528 -10.61 -10.93 -36.41
C PRO A 528 -11.03 -9.55 -35.90
N ILE A 529 -10.58 -9.21 -34.69
CA ILE A 529 -10.41 -7.83 -34.23
C ILE A 529 -8.97 -7.36 -34.48
N ASP A 530 -8.77 -6.05 -34.39
CA ASP A 530 -7.46 -5.37 -34.40
C ASP A 530 -7.38 -4.57 -33.11
N PRO A 531 -6.85 -5.21 -32.05
CA PRO A 531 -6.83 -4.65 -30.72
C PRO A 531 -5.62 -3.73 -30.54
N ALA A 532 -5.86 -2.58 -29.93
CA ALA A 532 -4.84 -1.76 -29.29
C ALA A 532 -4.70 -2.18 -27.83
N LEU A 533 -3.47 -2.36 -27.36
CA LEU A 533 -3.16 -2.62 -25.96
C LEU A 533 -2.67 -1.35 -25.27
N PHE A 534 -3.06 -1.17 -24.02
CA PHE A 534 -2.51 -0.11 -23.18
C PHE A 534 -2.42 -0.55 -21.72
N LEU A 535 -1.58 0.15 -20.96
CA LEU A 535 -1.39 -0.06 -19.53
C LEU A 535 -1.52 1.29 -18.83
N LEU A 536 -2.29 1.32 -17.75
CA LEU A 536 -2.47 2.47 -16.90
C LEU A 536 -1.92 2.21 -15.51
N ASP A 537 -1.47 3.29 -14.86
CA ASP A 537 -1.16 3.28 -13.44
C ASP A 537 -2.43 3.28 -12.55
N ASP A 538 -2.23 3.22 -11.24
CA ASP A 538 -3.30 3.21 -10.23
C ASP A 538 -4.17 4.49 -10.24
N THR A 539 -3.63 5.61 -10.72
CA THR A 539 -4.35 6.88 -10.90
C THR A 539 -5.04 7.01 -12.26
N GLY A 540 -4.82 6.04 -13.15
CA GLY A 540 -5.36 6.01 -14.52
C GLY A 540 -4.53 6.77 -15.55
N ASN A 541 -3.28 7.16 -15.25
CA ASN A 541 -2.38 7.69 -16.28
C ASN A 541 -1.84 6.55 -17.14
N GLN A 542 -1.72 6.81 -18.43
CA GLN A 542 -1.16 5.84 -19.36
C GLN A 542 0.34 5.70 -19.17
N LEU A 543 0.78 4.51 -18.73
CA LEU A 543 2.18 4.10 -18.72
C LEU A 543 2.62 3.67 -20.12
N LEU A 544 1.69 3.06 -20.84
CA LEU A 544 2.00 2.24 -22.00
C LEU A 544 0.78 2.32 -22.98
N ALA A 545 0.93 2.61 -24.29
CA ALA A 545 -0.11 2.28 -25.30
C ALA A 545 0.44 2.00 -26.71
N TRP A 546 -0.13 1.00 -27.40
CA TRP A 546 0.25 0.53 -28.75
C TRP A 546 -0.92 0.00 -29.56
N SER A 547 -0.72 0.04 -30.87
CA SER A 547 -1.53 -0.64 -31.88
C SER A 547 -0.65 -0.89 -33.10
N ASP A 548 -0.58 -2.13 -33.57
CA ASP A 548 0.15 -2.57 -34.77
C ASP A 548 -0.56 -2.25 -36.12
N GLY A 549 -1.85 -1.88 -36.10
CA GLY A 549 -2.61 -1.47 -37.27
C GLY A 549 -2.95 -2.61 -38.26
N GLY A 550 -2.99 -3.87 -37.82
CA GLY A 550 -3.21 -5.05 -38.67
C GLY A 550 -4.41 -5.94 -38.31
N ASN A 551 -5.45 -6.00 -39.15
CA ASN A 551 -6.66 -6.84 -38.92
C ASN A 551 -6.73 -8.15 -39.75
N PHE A 552 -5.60 -8.79 -40.09
CA PHE A 552 -5.59 -9.89 -41.08
C PHE A 552 -5.44 -11.29 -40.45
N SER A 553 -6.53 -12.07 -40.37
CA SER A 553 -6.53 -13.51 -40.07
C SER A 553 -6.56 -14.35 -41.36
N VAL A 554 -5.75 -15.41 -41.45
CA VAL A 554 -5.83 -16.43 -42.52
C VAL A 554 -5.98 -17.83 -41.95
N ALA A 555 -7.21 -18.36 -41.98
CA ALA A 555 -7.45 -19.77 -41.67
C ALA A 555 -7.09 -20.67 -42.88
N PHE A 556 -6.11 -21.54 -42.66
CA PHE A 556 -5.62 -22.67 -43.49
C PHE A 556 -5.85 -22.69 -45.02
N PRO A 557 -4.77 -22.99 -45.76
CA PRO A 557 -4.86 -23.97 -46.83
C PRO A 557 -3.83 -25.11 -46.71
N SER A 558 -4.27 -26.26 -46.16
CA SER A 558 -3.66 -27.62 -46.23
C SER A 558 -2.27 -27.82 -45.57
N PRO A 559 -2.06 -28.92 -44.81
CA PRO A 559 -0.94 -29.08 -43.87
C PRO A 559 0.44 -29.32 -44.51
N GLY A 560 1.48 -29.06 -43.73
CA GLY A 560 2.51 -30.08 -43.52
C GLY A 560 3.94 -29.71 -43.91
N THR A 561 4.41 -28.50 -43.58
CA THR A 561 5.85 -28.20 -43.68
C THR A 561 6.27 -27.21 -42.60
N LEU A 562 7.42 -27.45 -41.97
CA LEU A 562 8.04 -26.57 -40.98
C LEU A 562 8.31 -25.14 -41.49
N THR A 563 8.40 -24.94 -42.80
CA THR A 563 8.59 -23.63 -43.44
C THR A 563 7.28 -22.98 -43.88
N GLY A 564 6.15 -23.36 -43.27
CA GLY A 564 4.87 -22.73 -43.55
C GLY A 564 4.88 -21.27 -43.12
N THR A 565 4.23 -20.41 -43.90
CA THR A 565 3.94 -19.00 -43.55
C THR A 565 2.46 -18.80 -43.21
N THR A 566 1.75 -19.90 -42.92
CA THR A 566 0.33 -19.95 -42.55
C THR A 566 0.09 -21.17 -41.66
N PRO A 567 -0.91 -21.14 -40.77
CA PRO A 567 -1.86 -20.03 -40.54
C PRO A 567 -1.22 -18.86 -39.76
N LYS A 568 -1.87 -17.68 -39.82
CA LYS A 568 -1.54 -16.46 -39.05
C LYS A 568 -2.85 -15.92 -38.46
N SER A 569 -2.86 -15.62 -37.17
CA SER A 569 -3.95 -14.96 -36.44
C SER A 569 -3.51 -13.54 -36.09
N PRO A 570 -4.41 -12.54 -36.03
CA PRO A 570 -4.06 -11.24 -35.46
C PRO A 570 -3.76 -11.40 -33.96
N GLY A 571 -2.71 -10.74 -33.51
CA GLY A 571 -2.38 -10.65 -32.11
C GLY A 571 -1.49 -9.46 -31.86
N GLU A 572 -1.61 -8.90 -30.66
CA GLU A 572 -0.78 -7.79 -30.20
C GLU A 572 -0.10 -8.21 -28.90
N ALA A 573 1.09 -7.67 -28.66
CA ALA A 573 1.90 -8.03 -27.50
C ALA A 573 2.76 -6.86 -27.02
N ALA A 574 2.84 -6.71 -25.69
CA ALA A 574 3.63 -5.66 -25.07
C ALA A 574 4.36 -6.15 -23.82
N LEU A 575 5.55 -5.60 -23.61
CA LEU A 575 6.34 -5.76 -22.39
C LEU A 575 6.48 -4.43 -21.68
N PHE A 576 6.39 -4.50 -20.37
CA PHE A 576 6.68 -3.39 -19.48
C PHE A 576 7.30 -3.93 -18.21
N ARG A 577 8.32 -3.26 -17.71
CA ARG A 577 8.81 -3.51 -16.36
C ARG A 577 8.11 -2.57 -15.40
N ALA A 578 7.42 -3.13 -14.41
CA ALA A 578 6.70 -2.37 -13.41
C ALA A 578 7.66 -1.41 -12.68
N THR A 579 7.29 -0.14 -12.59
CA THR A 579 8.11 0.90 -11.96
C THR A 579 7.65 1.23 -10.54
N TYR A 580 6.65 0.51 -10.03
CA TYR A 580 6.13 0.63 -8.67
C TYR A 580 5.32 -0.62 -8.28
N THR A 581 5.24 -0.91 -6.99
CA THR A 581 4.37 -1.97 -6.44
C THR A 581 2.95 -1.46 -6.22
N GLY A 582 1.98 -2.08 -6.89
CA GLY A 582 0.57 -1.75 -6.68
C GLY A 582 -0.38 -2.18 -7.80
N THR A 583 -1.52 -1.51 -7.85
CA THR A 583 -2.56 -1.77 -8.84
C THR A 583 -2.17 -1.24 -10.22
N HIS A 584 -2.38 -2.07 -11.23
CA HIS A 584 -2.21 -1.74 -12.64
C HIS A 584 -3.47 -2.09 -13.41
N TYR A 585 -3.71 -1.39 -14.52
CA TYR A 585 -4.84 -1.64 -15.41
C TYR A 585 -4.37 -1.89 -16.83
N ALA A 586 -4.52 -3.12 -17.29
CA ALA A 586 -4.27 -3.51 -18.66
C ALA A 586 -5.57 -3.35 -19.45
N GLY A 587 -5.49 -2.78 -20.65
CA GLY A 587 -6.66 -2.42 -21.41
C GLY A 587 -6.61 -2.83 -22.87
N VAL A 588 -7.78 -3.10 -23.42
CA VAL A 588 -8.00 -3.44 -24.83
C VAL A 588 -8.97 -2.43 -25.45
N ASN A 589 -8.68 -1.94 -26.64
CA ASN A 589 -9.56 -1.04 -27.38
C ASN A 589 -9.46 -1.27 -28.91
N THR A 590 -10.47 -0.88 -29.67
CA THR A 590 -10.48 -0.88 -31.15
C THR A 590 -10.51 0.52 -31.77
N GLN A 591 -10.43 1.58 -30.94
CA GLN A 591 -10.34 2.97 -31.35
C GLN A 591 -8.99 3.59 -30.92
N PHE A 592 -8.01 3.51 -31.80
CA PHE A 592 -6.72 4.19 -31.64
C PHE A 592 -6.56 5.23 -32.76
N GLU A 593 -6.08 6.43 -32.41
CA GLU A 593 -5.84 7.57 -33.33
C GLU A 593 -7.00 7.99 -34.26
N GLY A 594 -8.25 7.64 -33.93
CA GLY A 594 -9.43 8.06 -34.70
C GLY A 594 -9.83 7.12 -35.85
N GLU A 595 -9.21 5.96 -35.96
CA GLU A 595 -9.67 4.85 -36.81
C GLU A 595 -10.60 3.91 -36.01
N THR A 596 -11.53 3.22 -36.68
CA THR A 596 -12.51 2.32 -36.05
C THR A 596 -12.33 0.92 -36.61
N TYR A 597 -11.86 0.00 -35.77
CA TYR A 597 -11.69 -1.40 -36.13
C TYR A 597 -12.88 -2.27 -35.67
N GLY A 598 -13.08 -3.41 -36.32
CA GLY A 598 -14.32 -4.20 -36.22
C GLY A 598 -14.57 -4.80 -34.83
N ALA A 599 -15.84 -5.03 -34.49
CA ALA A 599 -16.26 -5.77 -33.31
C ALA A 599 -15.97 -7.28 -33.45
N GLY A 600 -15.63 -7.95 -32.35
CA GLY A 600 -15.33 -9.38 -32.31
C GLY A 600 -14.86 -9.86 -30.95
N ASP A 601 -14.67 -11.17 -30.82
CA ASP A 601 -14.21 -11.83 -29.60
C ASP A 601 -12.68 -11.87 -29.51
N TYR A 602 -12.17 -11.90 -28.28
CA TYR A 602 -10.73 -12.01 -28.04
C TYR A 602 -10.41 -12.88 -26.81
N LEU A 603 -9.15 -13.33 -26.74
CA LEU A 603 -8.55 -13.87 -25.52
C LEU A 603 -7.38 -12.98 -25.11
N TYR A 604 -7.32 -12.59 -23.85
CA TYR A 604 -6.30 -11.68 -23.35
C TYR A 604 -5.53 -12.32 -22.18
N SER A 605 -4.21 -12.42 -22.34
CA SER A 605 -3.31 -12.97 -21.34
C SER A 605 -2.48 -11.85 -20.73
N ILE A 606 -2.47 -11.79 -19.41
CA ILE A 606 -1.54 -10.99 -18.61
C ILE A 606 -0.66 -11.98 -17.85
N ALA A 607 0.65 -11.87 -18.02
CA ALA A 607 1.62 -12.69 -17.32
C ALA A 607 2.63 -11.80 -16.58
N LEU A 608 3.06 -12.24 -15.41
CA LEU A 608 4.06 -11.55 -14.59
C LEU A 608 5.30 -12.43 -14.49
N ASN A 609 6.46 -11.95 -14.95
CA ASN A 609 7.70 -12.75 -15.06
C ASN A 609 7.47 -14.05 -15.85
N CYS A 610 6.65 -13.97 -16.90
CA CYS A 610 6.16 -15.10 -17.71
C CYS A 610 5.37 -16.17 -16.92
N LEU A 611 5.02 -15.93 -15.66
CA LEU A 611 4.13 -16.77 -14.87
C LEU A 611 2.67 -16.43 -15.17
N ARG A 612 1.82 -17.44 -15.18
CA ARG A 612 0.37 -17.30 -15.27
C ARG A 612 -0.18 -16.87 -13.92
N GLY A 613 -1.37 -16.26 -13.93
CA GLY A 613 -2.01 -15.87 -12.68
C GLY A 613 -2.25 -17.03 -11.71
N ASP A 614 -2.48 -18.25 -12.21
CA ASP A 614 -2.69 -19.44 -11.37
C ASP A 614 -1.38 -20.01 -10.75
N GLU A 615 -0.23 -19.48 -11.16
CA GLU A 615 1.09 -19.78 -10.61
C GLU A 615 1.55 -18.72 -9.60
N LEU A 616 0.84 -17.60 -9.51
CA LEU A 616 1.06 -16.58 -8.49
C LEU A 616 0.44 -17.07 -7.17
N GLN A 617 1.24 -17.12 -6.10
CA GLN A 617 0.79 -17.64 -4.81
C GLN A 617 0.85 -16.55 -3.73
N THR A 618 -0.25 -16.41 -2.99
CA THR A 618 -0.35 -15.62 -1.75
C THR A 618 -0.51 -16.55 -0.55
N ASP A 619 -0.44 -16.00 0.66
CA ASP A 619 -0.76 -16.72 1.91
C ASP A 619 -1.46 -15.75 2.86
N LEU A 620 -2.79 -15.70 2.81
CA LEU A 620 -3.59 -14.77 3.58
C LEU A 620 -4.01 -15.34 4.93
N GLY A 621 -3.43 -14.84 6.01
CA GLY A 621 -3.87 -15.18 7.36
C GLY A 621 -4.90 -14.20 7.92
N ILE A 622 -5.83 -14.68 8.74
CA ILE A 622 -6.70 -13.83 9.58
C ILE A 622 -6.75 -14.32 11.02
N THR A 623 -6.72 -13.38 11.98
CA THR A 623 -6.96 -13.64 13.41
C THR A 623 -8.04 -12.72 13.95
N LEU A 624 -8.71 -13.15 15.03
CA LEU A 624 -9.83 -12.44 15.64
C LEU A 624 -9.77 -12.59 17.16
N SER A 625 -9.85 -11.48 17.87
CA SER A 625 -9.92 -11.45 19.34
C SER A 625 -10.95 -10.43 19.82
N ASP A 626 -11.42 -10.59 21.07
CA ASP A 626 -12.50 -9.81 21.66
C ASP A 626 -12.19 -9.32 23.08
N THR A 627 -12.75 -8.16 23.45
CA THR A 627 -12.67 -7.60 24.80
C THR A 627 -13.80 -6.59 25.06
N PRO A 628 -14.42 -6.56 26.26
CA PRO A 628 -14.23 -7.50 27.36
C PRO A 628 -14.93 -8.85 27.11
N ASP A 629 -14.30 -9.93 27.56
CA ASP A 629 -14.90 -11.26 27.68
C ASP A 629 -14.74 -11.74 29.14
N PRO A 630 -15.83 -11.91 29.91
CA PRO A 630 -17.24 -11.88 29.52
C PRO A 630 -17.87 -10.47 29.48
N ILE A 631 -19.02 -10.33 28.82
CA ILE A 631 -19.74 -9.06 28.57
C ILE A 631 -21.18 -9.03 29.13
N GLY A 632 -21.65 -7.86 29.55
CA GLY A 632 -23.02 -7.59 29.99
C GLY A 632 -23.99 -7.13 28.87
N SER A 633 -25.25 -6.91 29.25
CA SER A 633 -26.25 -6.30 28.36
C SER A 633 -25.97 -4.80 28.18
N GLU A 634 -26.18 -4.29 26.97
CA GLU A 634 -25.93 -2.89 26.62
C GLU A 634 -24.50 -2.42 26.93
N GLU A 635 -23.52 -3.32 26.82
CA GLU A 635 -22.09 -3.01 26.91
C GLU A 635 -21.45 -3.02 25.52
N ALA A 636 -20.35 -2.25 25.39
CA ALA A 636 -19.57 -2.19 24.17
C ALA A 636 -18.59 -3.37 24.12
N LEU A 637 -18.58 -4.09 23.00
CA LEU A 637 -17.66 -5.17 22.68
C LEU A 637 -16.68 -4.66 21.62
N ASP A 638 -15.39 -4.65 21.96
CA ASP A 638 -14.31 -4.32 21.06
C ASP A 638 -13.74 -5.62 20.48
N LEU A 639 -13.75 -5.74 19.15
CA LEU A 639 -13.14 -6.84 18.41
C LEU A 639 -11.91 -6.31 17.66
N LYS A 640 -10.83 -7.09 17.66
CA LYS A 640 -9.63 -6.84 16.86
C LYS A 640 -9.53 -7.90 15.76
N VAL A 641 -9.49 -7.46 14.51
CA VAL A 641 -9.23 -8.30 13.34
C VAL A 641 -7.84 -7.97 12.84
N ASP A 642 -6.95 -8.96 12.75
CA ASP A 642 -5.63 -8.79 12.14
C ASP A 642 -5.55 -9.70 10.91
N VAL A 643 -5.06 -9.17 9.79
CA VAL A 643 -4.84 -9.91 8.54
C VAL A 643 -3.40 -9.75 8.09
N VAL A 644 -2.85 -10.79 7.47
CA VAL A 644 -1.46 -10.83 6.97
C VAL A 644 -1.42 -11.43 5.58
N ASN A 645 -0.43 -11.09 4.77
CA ASN A 645 -0.09 -11.81 3.55
C ASN A 645 1.36 -12.30 3.65
N GLN A 646 1.56 -13.55 4.05
CA GLN A 646 2.87 -14.19 4.20
C GLN A 646 3.39 -14.80 2.89
N GLY A 647 2.60 -14.71 1.82
CA GLY A 647 2.92 -15.31 0.55
C GLY A 647 3.90 -14.45 -0.26
N PRO A 648 4.59 -15.06 -1.23
CA PRO A 648 5.61 -14.37 -2.02
C PRO A 648 5.03 -13.34 -3.00
N ARG A 649 3.72 -13.30 -3.22
CA ARG A 649 3.06 -12.37 -4.16
C ARG A 649 2.02 -11.51 -3.48
N THR A 650 1.81 -10.34 -4.07
CA THR A 650 0.70 -9.44 -3.73
C THR A 650 -0.67 -10.06 -4.05
N ALA A 651 -1.60 -9.99 -3.08
CA ALA A 651 -2.96 -10.50 -3.19
C ALA A 651 -3.92 -9.51 -3.88
N LEU A 652 -4.54 -9.96 -4.96
CA LEU A 652 -5.51 -9.19 -5.76
C LEU A 652 -6.91 -9.25 -5.14
N ASP A 653 -7.51 -8.08 -4.92
CA ASP A 653 -8.86 -7.92 -4.37
C ASP A 653 -9.05 -8.61 -3.01
N ALA A 654 -8.04 -8.55 -2.14
CA ALA A 654 -8.10 -9.09 -0.80
C ALA A 654 -9.30 -8.51 -0.03
N THR A 655 -10.17 -9.40 0.43
CA THR A 655 -11.46 -9.08 1.04
C THR A 655 -11.66 -9.93 2.28
N TRP A 656 -11.80 -9.29 3.44
CA TRP A 656 -12.28 -9.97 4.64
C TRP A 656 -13.71 -9.59 4.96
N THR A 657 -14.46 -10.58 5.47
CA THR A 657 -15.86 -10.45 5.86
C THR A 657 -16.06 -10.96 7.26
N MET A 658 -16.89 -10.28 8.06
CA MET A 658 -17.28 -10.75 9.39
C MET A 658 -18.79 -10.62 9.59
N THR A 659 -19.42 -11.68 10.09
CA THR A 659 -20.84 -11.66 10.44
C THR A 659 -21.06 -10.99 11.80
N ILE A 660 -22.02 -10.07 11.88
CA ILE A 660 -22.48 -9.41 13.11
C ILE A 660 -23.55 -10.29 13.77
N PRO A 661 -23.32 -10.80 15.00
CA PRO A 661 -24.31 -11.61 15.71
C PRO A 661 -25.65 -10.89 15.90
N ALA A 662 -26.76 -11.65 15.85
CA ALA A 662 -28.09 -11.08 15.95
C ALA A 662 -28.37 -10.39 17.29
N ASP A 663 -27.65 -10.72 18.35
CA ASP A 663 -27.80 -10.14 19.68
C ASP A 663 -26.86 -8.93 19.91
N THR A 664 -26.13 -8.50 18.88
CA THR A 664 -25.33 -7.27 18.89
C THR A 664 -25.81 -6.30 17.82
N SER A 665 -25.27 -5.08 17.86
CA SER A 665 -25.45 -4.05 16.84
C SER A 665 -24.12 -3.38 16.53
N PHE A 666 -23.89 -3.08 15.25
CA PHE A 666 -22.67 -2.41 14.81
C PHE A 666 -22.61 -0.96 15.30
N VAL A 667 -21.46 -0.55 15.85
CA VAL A 667 -21.20 0.82 16.30
C VAL A 667 -20.23 1.51 15.35
N SER A 668 -19.02 0.96 15.18
CA SER A 668 -17.98 1.56 14.33
C SER A 668 -16.92 0.55 13.90
N ILE A 669 -16.16 0.91 12.86
CA ILE A 669 -14.92 0.26 12.47
C ILE A 669 -13.85 1.32 12.20
N VAL A 670 -12.61 1.05 12.63
CA VAL A 670 -11.43 1.82 12.22
C VAL A 670 -10.71 1.01 11.14
N PRO A 671 -10.74 1.43 9.87
CA PRO A 671 -10.07 0.73 8.79
C PRO A 671 -8.54 0.93 8.86
N ALA A 672 -7.78 -0.10 8.47
CA ALA A 672 -6.36 0.03 8.18
C ALA A 672 -6.12 0.93 6.95
N PRO A 673 -4.90 1.51 6.79
CA PRO A 673 -4.53 2.25 5.59
C PRO A 673 -4.81 1.44 4.31
N GLU A 674 -5.29 2.09 3.24
CA GLU A 674 -5.59 1.45 1.93
C GLU A 674 -6.78 0.47 1.92
N TRP A 675 -7.34 0.12 3.07
CA TRP A 675 -8.54 -0.70 3.17
C TRP A 675 -9.82 0.14 3.20
N SER A 676 -10.80 -0.26 2.40
CA SER A 676 -12.15 0.31 2.41
C SER A 676 -13.11 -0.64 3.11
N CYS A 677 -13.76 -0.17 4.17
CA CYS A 677 -14.68 -0.96 4.99
C CYS A 677 -16.11 -0.46 4.94
N ASN A 678 -17.07 -1.37 4.77
CA ASN A 678 -18.50 -1.09 4.84
C ASN A 678 -19.26 -2.13 5.68
N ALA A 679 -20.05 -1.65 6.64
CA ALA A 679 -21.04 -2.47 7.33
C ALA A 679 -22.35 -2.45 6.54
N ALA A 680 -22.74 -3.58 5.95
CA ALA A 680 -23.94 -3.72 5.13
C ALA A 680 -24.83 -4.85 5.67
N GLY A 681 -25.98 -4.48 6.25
CA GLY A 681 -26.93 -5.47 6.78
C GLY A 681 -26.40 -6.17 8.03
N SER A 682 -26.12 -7.47 7.93
CA SER A 682 -25.58 -8.29 9.01
C SER A 682 -24.08 -8.46 8.96
N ASP A 683 -23.39 -7.93 7.95
CA ASP A 683 -21.98 -8.26 7.71
C ASP A 683 -21.14 -6.98 7.62
N ILE A 684 -19.89 -7.08 8.05
CA ILE A 684 -18.82 -6.11 7.79
C ILE A 684 -17.98 -6.68 6.66
N VAL A 685 -17.72 -5.86 5.64
CA VAL A 685 -16.86 -6.21 4.51
C VAL A 685 -15.78 -5.16 4.40
N CYS A 686 -14.52 -5.58 4.37
CA CYS A 686 -13.37 -4.72 4.13
C CYS A 686 -12.57 -5.26 2.96
N THR A 687 -12.20 -4.37 2.05
CA THR A 687 -11.53 -4.71 0.80
C THR A 687 -10.32 -3.81 0.55
N THR A 688 -9.25 -4.36 0.01
CA THR A 688 -8.16 -3.62 -0.64
C THR A 688 -7.94 -4.19 -2.05
N SER A 689 -7.43 -3.37 -2.98
CA SER A 689 -7.19 -3.82 -4.36
C SER A 689 -5.94 -4.69 -4.47
N CYS A 690 -4.88 -4.34 -3.74
CA CYS A 690 -3.62 -5.07 -3.70
C CYS A 690 -3.12 -5.08 -2.25
N PHE A 691 -3.01 -6.28 -1.66
CA PHE A 691 -2.42 -6.45 -0.33
C PHE A 691 -1.04 -7.08 -0.50
N ARG A 692 0.03 -6.34 -0.22
CA ARG A 692 1.38 -6.69 -0.67
C ARG A 692 1.92 -7.92 0.07
N ALA A 693 2.87 -8.61 -0.54
CA ALA A 693 3.62 -9.66 0.13
C ALA A 693 4.33 -9.09 1.36
N GLY A 694 4.25 -9.79 2.50
CA GLY A 694 4.82 -9.36 3.78
C GLY A 694 3.98 -8.35 4.59
N ASP A 695 2.93 -7.75 4.01
CA ASP A 695 2.14 -6.74 4.72
C ASP A 695 1.20 -7.36 5.78
N ALA A 696 0.93 -6.56 6.82
CA ALA A 696 -0.07 -6.83 7.85
C ALA A 696 -1.04 -5.65 8.02
N ALA A 697 -2.29 -5.92 8.39
CA ALA A 697 -3.30 -4.88 8.63
C ALA A 697 -4.21 -5.21 9.81
N SER A 698 -4.42 -4.22 10.68
CA SER A 698 -5.24 -4.33 11.90
C SER A 698 -6.49 -3.48 11.84
N PHE A 699 -7.62 -4.02 12.30
CA PHE A 699 -8.92 -3.36 12.34
C PHE A 699 -9.53 -3.43 13.73
N ALA A 700 -10.01 -2.28 14.22
CA ALA A 700 -10.76 -2.21 15.47
C ALA A 700 -12.26 -2.08 15.17
N VAL A 701 -13.04 -3.10 15.51
CA VAL A 701 -14.50 -3.12 15.34
C VAL A 701 -15.17 -2.96 16.70
N LYS A 702 -16.10 -2.01 16.82
CA LYS A 702 -16.94 -1.85 18.01
C LYS A 702 -18.35 -2.33 17.72
N LEU A 703 -18.83 -3.26 18.54
CA LEU A 703 -20.22 -3.71 18.58
C LEU A 703 -20.85 -3.31 19.94
N GLN A 704 -22.17 -3.30 20.00
CA GLN A 704 -22.94 -3.09 21.23
C GLN A 704 -23.88 -4.27 21.44
N THR A 705 -23.88 -4.90 22.62
CA THR A 705 -24.87 -5.92 22.96
C THR A 705 -26.27 -5.31 23.07
N LYS A 706 -27.30 -6.05 22.66
CA LYS A 706 -28.70 -5.58 22.77
C LYS A 706 -29.18 -5.59 24.23
N PRO A 707 -30.29 -4.89 24.54
CA PRO A 707 -30.89 -4.97 25.86
C PRO A 707 -31.34 -6.40 26.18
N CYS A 708 -30.99 -6.90 27.37
CA CYS A 708 -31.34 -8.22 27.87
C CYS A 708 -31.05 -9.37 26.90
N VAL A 709 -29.78 -9.55 26.53
CA VAL A 709 -29.34 -10.73 25.77
C VAL A 709 -29.50 -11.99 26.62
N VAL A 710 -29.89 -13.11 26.01
CA VAL A 710 -29.94 -14.41 26.70
C VAL A 710 -28.50 -14.82 27.07
N PRO A 711 -28.22 -15.19 28.32
CA PRO A 711 -26.89 -15.66 28.71
C PRO A 711 -26.46 -16.86 27.87
N GLY A 712 -25.23 -16.82 27.39
CA GLY A 712 -24.70 -17.79 26.43
C GLY A 712 -23.44 -17.26 25.77
N THR A 713 -23.02 -17.90 24.69
CA THR A 713 -21.79 -17.54 23.97
C THR A 713 -22.16 -16.91 22.64
N LEU A 714 -21.70 -15.68 22.39
CA LEU A 714 -21.70 -15.05 21.08
C LEU A 714 -20.55 -15.64 20.27
N THR A 715 -20.78 -15.95 18.99
CA THR A 715 -19.72 -16.44 18.09
C THR A 715 -19.52 -15.43 16.98
N HIS A 716 -18.28 -14.97 16.84
CA HIS A 716 -17.82 -14.07 15.80
C HIS A 716 -16.97 -14.89 14.83
N SER A 717 -17.23 -14.75 13.53
CA SER A 717 -16.47 -15.45 12.51
C SER A 717 -16.10 -14.46 11.42
N ALA A 718 -14.80 -14.39 11.14
CA ALA A 718 -14.23 -13.60 10.07
C ALA A 718 -13.55 -14.52 9.05
N VAL A 719 -13.68 -14.21 7.77
CA VAL A 719 -13.10 -14.96 6.65
C VAL A 719 -12.41 -13.98 5.73
N ILE A 720 -11.15 -14.25 5.37
CA ILE A 720 -10.41 -13.52 4.34
C ILE A 720 -10.40 -14.32 3.04
N THR A 721 -10.38 -13.60 1.91
CA THR A 721 -10.37 -14.17 0.56
C THR A 721 -9.59 -13.26 -0.37
N THR A 722 -9.08 -13.82 -1.46
CA THR A 722 -8.38 -13.11 -2.54
C THR A 722 -8.74 -13.73 -3.88
N LYS A 723 -8.49 -13.01 -4.98
CA LYS A 723 -8.55 -13.58 -6.32
C LYS A 723 -7.27 -14.33 -6.68
N THR A 724 -6.11 -13.86 -6.23
CA THR A 724 -4.84 -14.58 -6.40
C THR A 724 -4.92 -15.91 -5.64
N PRO A 725 -4.43 -17.04 -6.20
CA PRO A 725 -4.42 -18.30 -5.48
C PRO A 725 -3.73 -18.23 -4.12
N ASP A 726 -4.44 -18.70 -3.09
CA ASP A 726 -3.90 -18.82 -1.74
C ASP A 726 -3.29 -20.22 -1.52
N ILE A 727 -2.07 -20.27 -0.98
CA ILE A 727 -1.33 -21.51 -0.73
C ILE A 727 -1.82 -22.24 0.53
N ASP A 728 -2.30 -21.51 1.56
CA ASP A 728 -2.78 -22.08 2.82
C ASP A 728 -4.17 -21.56 3.20
N ALA A 729 -5.20 -22.13 2.58
CA ALA A 729 -6.58 -21.80 2.94
C ALA A 729 -7.01 -22.22 4.37
N SER A 730 -6.12 -22.76 5.22
CA SER A 730 -6.45 -23.19 6.59
C SER A 730 -6.43 -22.05 7.61
N ASN A 731 -5.69 -20.97 7.33
CA ASN A 731 -5.60 -19.76 8.15
C ASN A 731 -6.57 -18.64 7.68
N ASP A 732 -7.33 -18.87 6.60
CA ASP A 732 -8.31 -17.95 5.99
C ASP A 732 -9.55 -17.66 6.86
N THR A 733 -9.74 -18.34 8.00
CA THR A 733 -10.93 -18.20 8.86
C THR A 733 -10.55 -18.11 10.33
N ALA A 734 -10.99 -17.02 10.97
CA ALA A 734 -10.86 -16.82 12.41
C ALA A 734 -12.22 -16.86 13.11
N VAL A 735 -12.25 -17.44 14.31
CA VAL A 735 -13.43 -17.48 15.17
C VAL A 735 -13.06 -17.02 16.57
N ALA A 736 -13.82 -16.08 17.12
CA ALA A 736 -13.76 -15.67 18.51
C ALA A 736 -15.12 -15.87 19.19
N THR A 737 -15.11 -16.07 20.50
CA THR A 737 -16.33 -16.30 21.27
C THR A 737 -16.35 -15.44 22.51
N THR A 738 -17.46 -14.73 22.73
CA THR A 738 -17.66 -13.87 23.90
C THR A 738 -18.75 -14.45 24.77
N ASP A 739 -18.50 -14.63 26.07
CA ASP A 739 -19.50 -15.08 27.02
C ASP A 739 -20.37 -13.92 27.52
N VAL A 740 -21.69 -14.10 27.48
CA VAL A 740 -22.69 -13.12 27.92
C VAL A 740 -23.17 -13.45 29.34
N LEU A 741 -22.98 -12.50 30.25
CA LEU A 741 -23.35 -12.64 31.66
C LEU A 741 -24.86 -12.47 31.91
N ASP A 742 -25.41 -13.34 32.76
CA ASP A 742 -26.75 -13.18 33.36
C ASP A 742 -26.72 -12.17 34.51
N GLY A 743 -27.83 -11.48 34.76
CA GLY A 743 -27.96 -10.53 35.88
C GLY A 743 -27.43 -9.12 35.62
N SER A 744 -27.13 -8.77 34.36
CA SER A 744 -26.82 -7.38 33.96
C SER A 744 -28.01 -6.44 34.24
N ALA A 745 -27.71 -5.17 34.54
CA ALA A 745 -28.74 -4.16 34.77
C ALA A 745 -29.57 -3.95 33.51
N CYS A 746 -30.88 -3.77 33.67
CA CYS A 746 -31.80 -3.44 32.58
C CYS A 746 -32.94 -2.56 33.10
N ASP A 747 -33.83 -2.10 32.23
CA ASP A 747 -35.04 -1.37 32.57
C ASP A 747 -36.24 -2.07 31.90
N ASP A 748 -37.17 -2.58 32.69
CA ASP A 748 -38.36 -3.28 32.18
C ASP A 748 -39.50 -2.32 31.78
N GLY A 749 -39.27 -1.01 31.93
CA GLY A 749 -40.21 0.07 31.66
C GLY A 749 -41.30 0.21 32.71
N ASP A 750 -41.23 -0.55 33.81
CA ASP A 750 -42.11 -0.43 34.96
C ASP A 750 -41.48 0.54 35.98
N ALA A 751 -42.07 1.73 36.11
CA ALA A 751 -41.60 2.74 37.08
C ALA A 751 -41.77 2.29 38.56
N CYS A 752 -42.33 1.10 38.79
CA CYS A 752 -42.50 0.45 40.09
C CYS A 752 -41.55 -0.69 40.34
N THR A 753 -40.49 -0.79 39.58
CA THR A 753 -39.38 -1.70 39.83
C THR A 753 -38.10 -0.87 39.82
N THR A 754 -37.13 -1.26 40.64
CA THR A 754 -35.83 -0.57 40.73
C THR A 754 -34.74 -1.61 40.78
N MET A 755 -33.58 -1.32 40.15
CA MET A 755 -32.49 -2.28 40.00
C MET A 755 -32.93 -3.55 39.28
N ASP A 756 -33.57 -3.39 38.12
CA ASP A 756 -34.04 -4.53 37.33
C ASP A 756 -32.85 -5.31 36.77
N THR A 757 -33.02 -6.62 36.67
CA THR A 757 -31.94 -7.54 36.30
C THR A 757 -32.37 -8.39 35.12
N CYS A 758 -31.47 -8.53 34.15
CA CYS A 758 -31.67 -9.47 33.07
C CYS A 758 -31.65 -10.89 33.66
N SER A 759 -32.70 -11.67 33.39
CA SER A 759 -32.73 -13.09 33.70
C SER A 759 -33.23 -13.87 32.49
N LEU A 760 -32.35 -14.69 31.91
CA LEU A 760 -32.65 -15.52 30.73
C LEU A 760 -33.21 -14.74 29.53
N GLY A 761 -32.66 -13.54 29.27
CA GLY A 761 -33.04 -12.67 28.16
C GLY A 761 -34.36 -11.92 28.36
N VAL A 762 -34.85 -11.83 29.60
CA VAL A 762 -36.00 -11.02 29.97
C VAL A 762 -35.58 -10.08 31.09
N CYS A 763 -35.88 -8.78 30.97
CA CYS A 763 -35.70 -7.87 32.08
C CYS A 763 -36.72 -8.20 33.17
N VAL A 764 -36.23 -8.58 34.35
CA VAL A 764 -37.07 -8.88 35.50
C VAL A 764 -36.97 -7.73 36.48
N GLY A 765 -38.11 -7.07 36.68
CA GLY A 765 -38.26 -5.99 37.63
C GLY A 765 -37.78 -6.33 39.04
N GLY A 766 -36.94 -5.45 39.60
CA GLY A 766 -36.48 -5.55 40.98
C GLY A 766 -37.58 -5.23 42.00
N PRO A 767 -37.26 -5.20 43.31
CA PRO A 767 -38.25 -4.87 44.33
C PRO A 767 -38.84 -3.48 44.08
N PRO A 768 -40.16 -3.29 44.33
CA PRO A 768 -40.77 -2.00 44.11
C PRO A 768 -40.18 -0.94 45.04
N PRO A 769 -40.03 0.30 44.56
CA PRO A 769 -39.64 1.40 45.43
C PRO A 769 -40.66 1.52 46.56
N ASP A 770 -40.19 1.83 47.77
CA ASP A 770 -41.08 2.07 48.90
C ASP A 770 -41.89 3.35 48.63
N CYS A 771 -43.12 3.16 48.16
CA CYS A 771 -44.05 4.25 47.86
C CYS A 771 -44.79 4.75 49.10
N ASN A 772 -44.41 4.32 50.30
CA ASN A 772 -45.00 4.84 51.52
C ASN A 772 -44.50 6.26 51.76
N ASP A 773 -45.36 7.26 51.57
CA ASP A 773 -45.03 8.66 51.83
C ASP A 773 -45.18 9.04 53.32
N GLY A 774 -45.53 8.07 54.17
CA GLY A 774 -45.75 8.24 55.60
C GLY A 774 -47.08 8.91 55.94
N ASN A 775 -47.98 9.11 54.97
CA ASN A 775 -49.25 9.80 55.16
C ASN A 775 -50.41 8.81 55.29
N VAL A 776 -51.01 8.73 56.48
CA VAL A 776 -52.17 7.84 56.76
C VAL A 776 -53.41 8.15 55.91
N CYS A 777 -53.45 9.31 55.25
CA CYS A 777 -54.56 9.78 54.43
C CYS A 777 -54.40 9.56 52.93
N THR A 778 -53.38 8.82 52.54
CA THR A 778 -53.17 8.35 51.17
C THR A 778 -53.13 6.82 51.19
N ASP A 779 -53.79 6.24 50.19
CA ASP A 779 -53.58 4.85 49.83
C ASP A 779 -52.40 4.85 48.85
N ASP A 780 -51.25 4.42 49.35
CA ASP A 780 -50.03 4.34 48.56
C ASP A 780 -50.06 3.10 47.67
N ALA A 781 -49.94 3.34 46.37
CA ALA A 781 -49.83 2.29 45.39
C ALA A 781 -48.74 2.67 44.39
N CYS A 782 -47.92 1.71 44.00
CA CYS A 782 -47.04 1.92 42.87
C CYS A 782 -47.80 1.62 41.57
N LEU A 783 -47.87 2.59 40.65
CA LEU A 783 -48.49 2.44 39.33
C LEU A 783 -47.43 2.25 38.23
N PRO A 784 -47.49 1.15 37.46
CA PRO A 784 -46.42 0.78 36.52
C PRO A 784 -46.01 1.84 35.48
N ALA A 785 -46.95 2.69 35.06
CA ALA A 785 -46.69 3.71 34.04
C ALA A 785 -46.19 5.06 34.60
N SER A 786 -46.24 5.27 35.92
CA SER A 786 -45.99 6.59 36.53
C SER A 786 -45.23 6.58 37.86
N GLY A 787 -44.88 5.40 38.38
CA GLY A 787 -44.21 5.24 39.66
C GLY A 787 -45.16 5.38 40.85
N CYS A 788 -44.64 5.82 41.99
CA CYS A 788 -45.42 5.97 43.23
C CYS A 788 -46.62 6.91 43.06
N SER A 789 -47.80 6.41 43.42
CA SER A 789 -49.08 7.12 43.38
C SER A 789 -49.71 7.12 44.76
N HIS A 790 -49.96 8.30 45.28
CA HIS A 790 -50.57 8.50 46.59
C HIS A 790 -52.02 8.95 46.38
N VAL A 791 -52.97 8.03 46.49
CA VAL A 791 -54.40 8.33 46.24
C VAL A 791 -55.08 8.70 47.55
N ASN A 792 -55.57 9.93 47.64
CA ASN A 792 -56.28 10.43 48.81
C ASN A 792 -57.44 9.50 49.25
N ASN A 793 -57.40 8.99 50.48
CA ASN A 793 -58.46 8.18 51.08
C ASN A 793 -59.36 9.02 52.00
N THR A 794 -60.39 8.38 52.58
CA THR A 794 -61.34 9.03 53.52
C THR A 794 -61.44 8.31 54.85
N ASP A 795 -60.42 7.53 55.19
CA ASP A 795 -60.43 6.71 56.39
C ASP A 795 -60.27 7.56 57.67
N PRO A 796 -60.62 7.01 58.85
CA PRO A 796 -60.35 7.68 60.11
C PRO A 796 -58.84 7.82 60.30
N CYS A 797 -58.41 9.03 60.63
CA CYS A 797 -57.02 9.35 60.89
C CYS A 797 -56.93 10.10 62.21
N ASP A 798 -55.71 10.25 62.70
CA ASP A 798 -55.39 11.08 63.86
C ASP A 798 -54.44 12.14 63.32
N ASP A 799 -54.88 13.40 63.26
CA ASP A 799 -54.03 14.54 62.86
C ASP A 799 -53.04 14.91 63.98
N VAL A 800 -52.99 14.10 65.05
CA VAL A 800 -52.18 14.30 66.25
C VAL A 800 -52.59 15.60 66.95
N ASP A 801 -53.79 16.12 66.62
CA ASP A 801 -54.37 17.35 67.14
C ASP A 801 -55.33 17.03 68.31
N ALA A 802 -54.84 17.09 69.55
CA ALA A 802 -55.60 17.01 70.79
C ALA A 802 -56.70 18.09 70.96
N CYS A 803 -56.80 19.08 70.07
CA CYS A 803 -57.89 20.05 69.99
C CYS A 803 -58.96 19.69 68.97
N THR A 804 -58.83 18.56 68.25
CA THR A 804 -59.84 18.01 67.35
C THR A 804 -60.31 16.65 67.90
N THR A 805 -61.51 16.21 67.51
CA THR A 805 -62.00 14.88 67.89
C THR A 805 -62.78 14.26 66.74
N ALA A 806 -62.48 12.98 66.44
CA ALA A 806 -63.08 12.18 65.37
C ALA A 806 -62.65 12.58 63.94
N ASP A 807 -61.34 12.58 63.73
CA ASP A 807 -60.69 13.12 62.53
C ASP A 807 -60.75 12.12 61.37
N THR A 808 -60.86 12.65 60.15
CA THR A 808 -61.06 11.85 58.94
C THR A 808 -60.24 12.40 57.79
N CYS A 809 -59.76 11.54 56.92
CA CYS A 809 -58.97 11.95 55.77
C CYS A 809 -59.85 12.67 54.73
N SER A 810 -59.33 13.75 54.16
CA SER A 810 -59.97 14.45 53.03
C SER A 810 -58.91 15.12 52.15
N ASN A 811 -58.90 14.77 50.86
CA ASN A 811 -57.94 15.29 49.87
C ASN A 811 -56.46 15.08 50.27
N GLY A 812 -56.12 13.96 50.90
CA GLY A 812 -54.74 13.58 51.20
C GLY A 812 -54.18 14.20 52.46
N VAL A 813 -55.03 14.82 53.27
CA VAL A 813 -54.66 15.43 54.55
C VAL A 813 -55.68 14.98 55.61
N CYS A 814 -55.20 14.65 56.80
CA CYS A 814 -56.09 14.37 57.93
C CYS A 814 -56.76 15.66 58.37
N VAL A 815 -58.10 15.73 58.35
CA VAL A 815 -58.85 16.93 58.74
C VAL A 815 -59.56 16.70 60.07
N GLY A 816 -59.28 17.59 61.02
CA GLY A 816 -59.78 17.47 62.39
C GLY A 816 -61.22 17.93 62.64
N GLY A 817 -61.86 17.35 63.66
CA GLY A 817 -63.16 17.74 64.23
C GLY A 817 -63.16 19.03 65.08
N ALA A 818 -64.24 19.32 65.83
CA ALA A 818 -64.46 20.64 66.48
C ALA A 818 -63.81 20.85 67.90
N PRO A 819 -63.29 22.05 68.24
CA PRO A 819 -62.40 22.30 69.42
C PRO A 819 -63.02 22.81 70.76
N PRO A 820 -62.31 22.68 71.92
CA PRO A 820 -62.62 23.28 73.26
C PRO A 820 -62.05 24.73 73.53
N ASN A 821 -62.37 25.40 74.68
CA ASN A 821 -62.19 26.87 74.97
C ASN A 821 -61.19 27.25 76.14
N CYS A 822 -60.32 28.31 76.00
CA CYS A 822 -58.99 28.41 76.69
C CYS A 822 -58.32 29.79 77.15
N ASN A 823 -58.95 30.83 77.78
CA ASN A 823 -58.35 32.22 78.00
C ASN A 823 -57.53 32.58 79.30
N ASP A 824 -56.42 33.40 79.25
CA ASP A 824 -55.46 33.73 80.36
C ASP A 824 -55.08 35.20 80.76
N GLY A 825 -55.06 36.22 79.88
CA GLY A 825 -54.98 37.65 80.25
C GLY A 825 -53.62 38.41 80.27
N ASP A 826 -52.62 38.09 79.45
CA ASP A 826 -51.38 38.90 79.18
C ASP A 826 -51.53 39.78 77.90
N VAL A 827 -50.87 40.95 77.83
CA VAL A 827 -50.96 41.90 76.68
C VAL A 827 -50.11 41.50 75.48
N CYS A 828 -49.17 40.56 75.66
CA CYS A 828 -48.50 39.88 74.55
C CYS A 828 -48.95 38.41 74.45
N THR A 829 -50.16 38.07 74.92
CA THR A 829 -50.86 36.81 74.63
C THR A 829 -52.27 37.00 74.06
N ASP A 830 -52.65 36.11 73.15
CA ASP A 830 -54.00 35.84 72.66
C ASP A 830 -54.28 34.32 72.85
N ASP A 831 -55.44 33.99 73.39
CA ASP A 831 -55.70 32.63 73.88
C ASP A 831 -56.28 31.67 72.84
N ALA A 832 -55.78 30.43 72.76
CA ALA A 832 -56.14 29.46 71.72
C ALA A 832 -56.11 27.99 72.20
N CYS A 833 -56.42 27.04 71.32
CA CYS A 833 -56.26 25.60 71.60
C CYS A 833 -55.15 25.09 70.67
N ASP A 834 -54.09 24.48 71.25
CA ASP A 834 -52.94 23.93 70.53
C ASP A 834 -53.14 22.47 70.18
N SER A 835 -52.80 22.17 68.95
CA SER A 835 -53.02 20.87 68.39
C SER A 835 -52.26 19.76 69.10
N ALA A 836 -51.03 19.92 69.56
CA ALA A 836 -50.31 18.78 70.15
C ALA A 836 -50.72 18.43 71.60
N ILE A 837 -51.35 19.35 72.34
CA ILE A 837 -51.47 19.23 73.81
C ILE A 837 -52.76 19.78 74.44
N GLY A 838 -53.65 20.43 73.68
CA GLY A 838 -54.92 20.99 74.19
C GLY A 838 -54.85 22.52 74.42
N CYS A 839 -55.65 23.08 75.34
CA CYS A 839 -55.70 24.52 75.60
C CYS A 839 -54.31 25.16 75.85
N VAL A 840 -53.98 26.21 75.08
CA VAL A 840 -52.76 27.00 75.25
C VAL A 840 -53.02 28.49 75.18
N THR A 841 -52.08 29.26 75.66
CA THR A 841 -52.16 30.71 75.58
C THR A 841 -51.06 31.13 74.61
N ALA A 842 -51.45 31.66 73.46
CA ALA A 842 -50.55 31.97 72.37
C ALA A 842 -50.11 33.42 72.50
N PHE A 843 -48.99 33.79 71.91
CA PHE A 843 -48.44 35.11 72.10
C PHE A 843 -48.93 36.07 71.00
N ASN A 844 -49.28 37.31 71.33
CA ASN A 844 -49.78 38.30 70.37
C ASN A 844 -48.68 39.26 69.89
N THR A 845 -49.01 40.05 68.85
CA THR A 845 -48.05 40.88 68.13
C THR A 845 -48.28 42.38 68.25
N ALA A 846 -48.73 42.85 69.41
CA ALA A 846 -48.83 44.29 69.66
C ALA A 846 -47.45 44.99 69.53
N PRO A 847 -47.36 46.25 69.05
CA PRO A 847 -46.09 46.96 68.95
C PRO A 847 -45.44 47.15 70.32
N CYS A 848 -44.15 46.86 70.41
CA CYS A 848 -43.32 47.00 71.61
C CYS A 848 -41.88 47.37 71.18
N ASP A 849 -40.92 47.61 72.09
CA ASP A 849 -39.52 47.97 71.77
C ASP A 849 -38.54 47.00 72.47
N ASP A 850 -37.58 46.41 71.72
CA ASP A 850 -36.68 45.34 72.20
C ASP A 850 -35.23 45.79 72.48
N GLY A 851 -34.84 46.99 72.03
CA GLY A 851 -33.54 47.61 72.31
C GLY A 851 -32.34 47.16 71.45
N ASN A 852 -32.51 46.45 70.33
CA ASN A 852 -31.43 46.01 69.42
C ASN A 852 -31.30 46.90 68.15
N ALA A 853 -30.08 47.25 67.72
CA ALA A 853 -29.82 48.14 66.57
C ALA A 853 -29.64 47.41 65.21
N CYS A 854 -29.56 46.07 65.18
CA CYS A 854 -29.57 45.28 63.93
C CYS A 854 -30.98 44.92 63.45
N THR A 855 -32.03 45.32 64.18
CA THR A 855 -33.45 45.17 63.86
C THR A 855 -34.04 46.54 63.58
N GLN A 856 -34.94 46.65 62.59
CA GLN A 856 -35.45 47.95 62.13
C GLN A 856 -36.89 48.23 62.57
N THR A 857 -37.61 47.24 63.13
CA THR A 857 -38.98 47.36 63.66
C THR A 857 -39.25 46.32 64.74
N ASP A 858 -39.83 46.68 65.89
CA ASP A 858 -40.04 45.75 67.02
C ASP A 858 -41.53 45.49 67.31
N GLN A 859 -41.84 44.24 67.64
CA GLN A 859 -43.20 43.72 67.79
C GLN A 859 -43.23 42.59 68.82
N CYS A 860 -44.31 42.47 69.59
CA CYS A 860 -44.41 41.38 70.55
C CYS A 860 -44.46 40.05 69.80
N GLU A 861 -43.71 39.08 70.28
CA GLU A 861 -43.80 37.73 69.76
C GLU A 861 -43.28 36.83 70.86
N SER A 862 -44.02 35.77 71.13
CA SER A 862 -43.69 34.85 72.21
C SER A 862 -43.72 35.44 73.64
N GLY A 863 -44.58 36.44 73.89
CA GLY A 863 -44.87 36.97 75.24
C GLY A 863 -43.80 37.91 75.76
N THR A 864 -42.83 38.21 74.90
CA THR A 864 -41.75 39.16 75.13
C THR A 864 -41.62 40.02 73.88
N CYS A 865 -41.10 41.23 74.03
CA CYS A 865 -40.89 42.09 72.87
C CYS A 865 -39.68 41.65 72.05
N ILE A 866 -39.82 41.51 70.73
CA ILE A 866 -38.71 41.15 69.84
C ILE A 866 -38.62 42.04 68.59
N GLY A 867 -37.39 42.30 68.15
CA GLY A 867 -37.08 43.09 66.97
C GLY A 867 -37.06 42.26 65.68
N SER A 868 -37.48 42.88 64.58
CA SER A 868 -37.63 42.28 63.24
C SER A 868 -37.00 43.15 62.15
N SER A 869 -36.92 42.62 60.92
CA SER A 869 -36.16 43.16 59.77
C SER A 869 -34.64 43.23 59.98
N PRO A 870 -33.96 42.07 60.09
CA PRO A 870 -32.52 42.00 60.32
C PRO A 870 -31.70 42.37 59.08
N ILE A 871 -30.57 43.03 59.29
CA ILE A 871 -29.57 43.29 58.24
C ILE A 871 -28.93 41.94 57.80
N ILE A 872 -29.07 41.56 56.50
CA ILE A 872 -28.57 40.29 55.94
C ILE A 872 -27.20 40.47 55.26
N CYS A 873 -26.24 39.58 55.56
CA CYS A 873 -24.88 39.60 55.02
C CYS A 873 -24.57 38.30 54.24
N ALA A 874 -24.69 38.30 52.91
CA ALA A 874 -24.50 37.12 52.04
C ALA A 874 -23.01 36.72 51.85
N PRO A 875 -22.67 35.44 51.55
CA PRO A 875 -21.30 34.95 51.45
C PRO A 875 -20.63 35.37 50.13
N LEU A 876 -19.29 35.46 50.12
CA LEU A 876 -18.49 35.98 49.01
C LEU A 876 -17.91 34.91 48.06
N ASN A 877 -17.69 33.66 48.52
CA ASN A 877 -17.23 32.51 47.73
C ASN A 877 -17.56 31.17 48.44
N ASP A 878 -17.26 30.03 47.81
CA ASP A 878 -17.59 28.68 48.32
C ASP A 878 -16.92 28.29 49.65
N CYS A 879 -15.89 29.03 50.07
CA CYS A 879 -15.13 28.80 51.31
C CYS A 879 -15.43 29.80 52.44
N GLN A 880 -16.49 30.60 52.30
CA GLN A 880 -16.94 31.53 53.34
C GLN A 880 -18.43 31.35 53.62
N ASP A 881 -18.78 31.39 54.90
CA ASP A 881 -20.17 31.30 55.34
C ASP A 881 -20.85 32.69 55.33
N MET A 882 -22.17 32.69 55.40
CA MET A 882 -22.97 33.91 55.58
C MET A 882 -22.50 34.70 56.81
N GLY A 883 -22.34 36.02 56.68
CA GLY A 883 -21.87 36.89 57.77
C GLY A 883 -22.98 37.24 58.79
N ILE A 884 -22.59 37.61 60.02
CA ILE A 884 -23.48 37.95 61.14
C ILE A 884 -23.40 39.46 61.46
N CYS A 885 -24.54 40.13 61.67
CA CYS A 885 -24.64 41.56 62.05
C CYS A 885 -24.37 41.79 63.55
N ASN A 886 -23.62 42.84 63.92
CA ASN A 886 -23.35 43.20 65.32
C ASN A 886 -24.50 44.03 65.95
N PRO A 887 -25.25 43.48 66.94
CA PRO A 887 -26.50 44.05 67.45
C PRO A 887 -26.37 45.39 68.22
N ALA A 888 -25.15 45.82 68.58
CA ALA A 888 -24.93 47.14 69.20
C ALA A 888 -24.63 48.25 68.19
N THR A 889 -24.21 47.93 66.95
CA THR A 889 -23.71 48.91 65.97
C THR A 889 -24.25 48.76 64.54
N GLY A 890 -24.84 47.63 64.14
CA GLY A 890 -25.46 47.42 62.83
C GLY A 890 -24.54 46.99 61.67
N THR A 891 -23.30 46.52 61.92
CA THR A 891 -22.30 46.18 60.87
C THR A 891 -22.03 44.66 60.74
N CYS A 892 -21.81 44.15 59.52
CA CYS A 892 -21.60 42.73 59.19
C CYS A 892 -20.16 42.22 59.44
N ALA A 893 -20.02 40.99 59.98
CA ALA A 893 -18.75 40.26 60.11
C ALA A 893 -18.86 38.84 59.51
N TYR A 894 -17.89 38.42 58.69
CA TYR A 894 -17.90 37.13 57.97
C TYR A 894 -17.03 36.07 58.65
N PHE A 895 -17.42 34.80 58.51
CA PHE A 895 -16.69 33.65 59.05
C PHE A 895 -16.22 32.72 57.93
N LEU A 896 -15.00 32.19 58.08
CA LEU A 896 -14.43 31.23 57.15
C LEU A 896 -15.01 29.84 57.45
N LYS A 897 -15.35 29.08 56.40
CA LYS A 897 -15.69 27.65 56.58
C LYS A 897 -14.49 26.92 57.19
N PRO A 898 -14.71 25.87 58.01
CA PRO A 898 -13.62 25.11 58.61
C PRO A 898 -12.62 24.61 57.57
N ASP A 899 -11.33 24.70 57.90
CA ASP A 899 -10.28 24.14 57.06
C ASP A 899 -10.54 22.64 56.86
N GLY A 900 -10.59 22.18 55.60
CA GLY A 900 -10.96 20.80 55.26
C GLY A 900 -12.38 20.61 54.70
N THR A 901 -13.20 21.67 54.60
CA THR A 901 -14.54 21.58 53.99
C THR A 901 -14.41 21.47 52.47
N SER A 902 -15.09 20.51 51.84
CA SER A 902 -14.99 20.25 50.39
C SER A 902 -15.41 21.46 49.54
N CYS A 903 -14.59 21.80 48.56
CA CYS A 903 -14.83 22.81 47.53
C CYS A 903 -14.30 22.27 46.19
N ASP A 904 -14.42 23.04 45.11
CA ASP A 904 -13.94 22.68 43.76
C ASP A 904 -13.18 23.90 43.20
N ASP A 905 -11.94 23.71 42.74
CA ASP A 905 -11.09 24.77 42.20
C ASP A 905 -11.06 24.83 40.66
N GLY A 906 -11.72 23.88 39.98
CA GLY A 906 -11.79 23.78 38.53
C GLY A 906 -10.62 23.09 37.83
N ASN A 907 -9.72 22.40 38.55
CA ASN A 907 -8.63 21.60 37.98
C ASN A 907 -8.91 20.08 38.08
N ALA A 908 -8.87 19.35 36.95
CA ALA A 908 -9.18 17.92 36.93
C ALA A 908 -8.05 17.00 37.47
N CYS A 909 -6.83 17.52 37.63
CA CYS A 909 -5.71 16.81 38.25
C CYS A 909 -5.58 17.04 39.76
N THR A 910 -6.62 17.58 40.42
CA THR A 910 -6.70 17.69 41.87
C THR A 910 -7.95 16.97 42.36
N MET A 911 -7.78 16.13 43.38
CA MET A 911 -8.89 15.42 44.02
C MET A 911 -9.05 15.95 45.43
N ASN A 912 -10.29 16.00 45.93
CA ASN A 912 -10.64 16.39 47.30
C ASN A 912 -10.25 17.84 47.68
N ASP A 913 -10.52 18.82 46.83
CA ASP A 913 -10.20 20.22 47.16
C ASP A 913 -10.93 20.67 48.41
N ALA A 914 -10.21 21.41 49.25
CA ALA A 914 -10.71 21.77 50.55
C ALA A 914 -10.36 23.21 50.90
N CYS A 915 -11.30 23.86 51.58
CA CYS A 915 -11.10 25.22 52.04
C CYS A 915 -9.91 25.29 53.01
N LYS A 916 -9.02 26.26 52.83
CA LYS A 916 -7.96 26.59 53.78
C LYS A 916 -7.84 28.10 53.91
N SER A 917 -8.09 28.62 55.11
CA SER A 917 -8.02 30.07 55.39
C SER A 917 -8.89 30.92 54.44
N GLY A 918 -10.02 30.38 53.98
CA GLY A 918 -11.02 31.12 53.19
C GLY A 918 -10.84 31.13 51.68
N ALA A 919 -9.91 30.34 51.14
CA ALA A 919 -9.78 30.04 49.72
C ALA A 919 -9.84 28.52 49.51
N CYS A 920 -10.36 28.08 48.36
CA CYS A 920 -10.25 26.69 47.96
C CYS A 920 -8.79 26.44 47.56
N VAL A 921 -8.15 25.43 48.14
CA VAL A 921 -6.75 25.10 47.87
C VAL A 921 -6.60 23.61 47.61
N ASP A 922 -5.66 23.30 46.72
CA ASP A 922 -5.33 21.98 46.21
C ASP A 922 -4.95 21.05 47.38
N SER A 923 -5.78 20.06 47.71
CA SER A 923 -5.51 19.19 48.87
C SER A 923 -4.73 17.93 48.51
N THR A 924 -4.93 17.40 47.31
CA THR A 924 -4.23 16.21 46.83
C THR A 924 -4.09 16.24 45.31
N PRO A 925 -2.86 16.33 44.76
CA PRO A 925 -2.63 16.07 43.35
C PRO A 925 -3.15 14.68 43.01
N LEU A 926 -3.85 14.55 41.88
CA LEU A 926 -4.09 13.28 41.22
C LEU A 926 -2.73 12.69 40.88
N VAL A 927 -2.25 11.81 41.76
CA VAL A 927 -1.10 10.97 41.48
C VAL A 927 -1.62 9.92 40.53
N CYS A 928 -1.08 9.91 39.31
CA CYS A 928 -1.34 8.82 38.39
C CYS A 928 -1.10 7.49 39.13
N PRO A 929 -1.95 6.47 38.93
CA PRO A 929 -1.71 5.14 39.47
C PRO A 929 -0.24 4.73 39.33
N ASP A 930 0.22 3.80 40.18
CA ASP A 930 1.53 3.20 39.97
C ASP A 930 1.63 2.79 38.49
N PRO A 931 2.80 2.99 37.85
CA PRO A 931 2.95 2.66 36.44
C PRO A 931 2.39 1.26 36.18
N PRO A 932 1.71 1.05 35.04
CA PRO A 932 0.96 -0.18 34.78
C PRO A 932 1.78 -1.46 34.99
N ASP A 933 3.11 -1.33 34.88
CA ASP A 933 4.09 -2.38 35.06
C ASP A 933 5.45 -1.78 35.50
N LYS A 934 6.47 -2.63 35.58
CA LYS A 934 7.86 -2.24 35.87
C LYS A 934 8.56 -1.49 34.72
N CYS A 935 7.92 -1.39 33.55
CA CYS A 935 8.48 -0.98 32.25
C CYS A 935 8.22 0.50 32.00
N HIS A 936 7.17 1.00 32.64
CA HIS A 936 6.74 2.38 32.57
C HIS A 936 7.19 3.19 33.78
N GLY A 937 7.56 4.43 33.53
CA GLY A 937 7.95 5.41 34.52
C GLY A 937 6.73 6.09 35.14
N ALA A 938 6.96 6.92 36.16
CA ALA A 938 5.89 7.63 36.86
C ALA A 938 5.00 8.45 35.89
N GLY A 939 3.69 8.25 35.96
CA GLY A 939 2.72 8.90 35.07
C GLY A 939 2.60 10.41 35.28
N ILE A 940 2.32 11.13 34.20
CA ILE A 940 2.11 12.58 34.16
C ILE A 940 0.63 12.86 33.88
N CYS A 941 -0.02 13.70 34.71
CA CYS A 941 -1.45 14.04 34.60
C CYS A 941 -1.69 15.31 33.77
N ASP A 942 -2.66 15.27 32.84
CA ASP A 942 -3.14 16.40 32.05
C ASP A 942 -4.16 17.27 32.81
N GLY A 943 -3.81 18.53 33.11
CA GLY A 943 -4.59 19.42 33.99
C GLY A 943 -5.98 19.85 33.48
N ALA A 944 -6.33 19.58 32.22
CA ALA A 944 -7.64 19.92 31.67
C ALA A 944 -8.58 18.70 31.62
N THR A 945 -8.03 17.49 31.50
CA THR A 945 -8.79 16.26 31.27
C THR A 945 -8.68 15.24 32.41
N GLY A 946 -7.67 15.35 33.27
CA GLY A 946 -7.41 14.38 34.35
C GLY A 946 -6.81 13.06 33.86
N ALA A 947 -6.38 12.96 32.59
CA ALA A 947 -5.80 11.75 32.01
C ALA A 947 -4.30 11.60 32.35
N CYS A 948 -3.85 10.36 32.56
CA CYS A 948 -2.47 10.02 32.91
C CYS A 948 -1.73 9.39 31.72
N SER A 949 -0.52 9.86 31.42
CA SER A 949 0.39 9.27 30.43
C SER A 949 1.66 8.74 31.10
N TYR A 950 2.08 7.50 30.79
CA TYR A 950 3.26 6.85 31.37
C TYR A 950 4.37 6.68 30.30
N PRO A 951 5.55 7.31 30.46
CA PRO A 951 6.67 7.12 29.53
C PRO A 951 7.45 5.82 29.82
N LEU A 952 7.99 5.14 28.80
CA LEU A 952 8.85 3.94 28.94
C LEU A 952 10.16 4.24 29.68
N VAL A 953 10.66 3.27 30.45
CA VAL A 953 11.92 3.33 31.20
C VAL A 953 12.90 2.33 30.59
N GLY A 954 14.03 2.80 30.06
CA GLY A 954 15.07 1.95 29.49
C GLY A 954 15.42 2.31 28.05
N GLY A 955 14.38 2.49 27.24
CA GLY A 955 14.49 2.31 25.79
C GLY A 955 13.47 1.24 25.40
N ASP A 956 13.52 0.78 24.16
CA ASP A 956 12.76 -0.33 23.60
C ASP A 956 13.61 -0.79 22.41
N LEU A 957 14.64 -1.59 22.67
CA LEU A 957 15.78 -1.82 21.78
C LEU A 957 15.41 -2.66 20.56
N ASP A 958 14.55 -3.65 20.74
CA ASP A 958 13.99 -4.52 19.69
C ASP A 958 12.61 -4.01 19.16
N GLU A 959 12.10 -2.92 19.74
CA GLU A 959 10.84 -2.25 19.41
C GLU A 959 9.59 -3.15 19.56
N ASP A 960 9.62 -4.17 20.42
CA ASP A 960 8.49 -5.08 20.65
C ASP A 960 7.35 -4.46 21.52
N GLY A 961 7.64 -3.31 22.14
CA GLY A 961 6.73 -2.57 23.01
C GLY A 961 6.90 -2.83 24.50
N LEU A 962 7.89 -3.63 24.93
CA LEU A 962 8.25 -3.97 26.31
C LEU A 962 9.58 -3.34 26.74
N GLY A 963 9.64 -2.01 26.81
CA GLY A 963 10.91 -1.30 27.03
C GLY A 963 11.94 -1.93 28.01
N ASP A 964 13.22 -1.87 27.63
CA ASP A 964 14.37 -2.71 28.04
C ASP A 964 14.51 -3.04 29.54
N ALA A 965 13.99 -2.20 30.43
CA ALA A 965 14.00 -2.48 31.87
C ALA A 965 13.07 -3.64 32.26
N CYS A 966 12.21 -4.06 31.34
CA CYS A 966 11.17 -5.04 31.54
C CYS A 966 11.26 -6.25 30.67
N ASP A 967 11.90 -6.06 29.53
CA ASP A 967 12.10 -7.12 28.59
C ASP A 967 12.86 -8.27 29.25
N SER A 968 12.43 -9.49 28.93
CA SER A 968 13.17 -10.68 29.27
C SER A 968 14.19 -11.06 28.20
N ASP A 969 14.13 -10.43 27.04
CA ASP A 969 14.95 -10.65 25.85
C ASP A 969 15.12 -9.26 25.19
N ILE A 970 16.13 -8.50 25.63
CA ILE A 970 16.19 -7.05 25.35
C ILE A 970 16.50 -6.72 23.89
N ASP A 971 17.19 -7.60 23.18
CA ASP A 971 17.60 -7.44 21.79
C ASP A 971 16.77 -8.29 20.81
N GLY A 972 15.86 -9.11 21.31
CA GLY A 972 14.83 -9.79 20.53
C GLY A 972 15.36 -10.95 19.70
N ASP A 973 16.48 -11.56 20.13
CA ASP A 973 17.14 -12.65 19.42
C ASP A 973 16.58 -14.04 19.79
N GLY A 974 15.70 -14.10 20.79
CA GLY A 974 15.06 -15.31 21.26
C GLY A 974 15.75 -15.98 22.45
N LEU A 975 16.89 -15.47 22.92
CA LEU A 975 17.52 -15.83 24.19
C LEU A 975 17.07 -14.87 25.29
N SER A 976 16.79 -15.38 26.48
CA SER A 976 16.50 -14.48 27.59
C SER A 976 17.77 -13.84 28.15
N ASN A 977 17.68 -12.61 28.64
CA ASN A 977 18.74 -11.89 29.34
C ASN A 977 19.43 -12.71 30.45
N ASP A 978 18.66 -13.59 31.12
CA ASP A 978 19.15 -14.48 32.17
C ASP A 978 19.95 -15.68 31.59
N GLU A 979 19.58 -16.18 30.41
CA GLU A 979 20.29 -17.23 29.66
C GLU A 979 21.58 -16.70 29.07
N GLU A 980 21.52 -15.54 28.42
CA GLU A 980 22.70 -14.90 27.84
C GLU A 980 23.74 -14.54 28.91
N THR A 981 23.30 -13.95 30.03
CA THR A 981 24.18 -13.69 31.17
C THR A 981 24.77 -14.98 31.76
N ALA A 982 24.05 -16.11 31.67
CA ALA A 982 24.53 -17.39 32.17
C ALA A 982 25.60 -18.02 31.27
N TRP A 983 25.53 -17.78 29.96
CA TRP A 983 26.43 -18.34 28.95
C TRP A 983 27.56 -17.40 28.53
N GLY A 984 27.43 -16.10 28.81
CA GLY A 984 28.47 -15.10 28.60
C GLY A 984 28.26 -14.23 27.36
N THR A 985 27.18 -14.44 26.61
CA THR A 985 26.67 -13.55 25.56
C THR A 985 26.08 -12.25 26.16
N ASN A 986 25.75 -11.28 25.31
CA ASN A 986 25.46 -9.90 25.68
C ASN A 986 23.96 -9.57 25.51
N PRO A 987 23.21 -9.36 26.63
CA PRO A 987 21.76 -9.07 26.66
C PRO A 987 21.29 -7.74 26.05
N THR A 988 22.03 -7.16 25.12
CA THR A 988 21.74 -5.91 24.43
C THR A 988 22.30 -5.91 23.00
N SER A 989 22.73 -7.07 22.53
CA SER A 989 23.37 -7.33 21.25
C SER A 989 22.98 -8.74 20.85
N ASN A 990 22.11 -8.85 19.86
CA ASN A 990 21.68 -10.11 19.25
C ASN A 990 22.82 -10.90 18.57
N ASP A 991 24.02 -10.33 18.49
CA ASP A 991 25.26 -10.91 17.97
C ASP A 991 26.39 -10.46 18.93
N SER A 992 26.92 -11.39 19.73
CA SER A 992 27.82 -11.09 20.84
C SER A 992 29.29 -10.97 20.45
N ASP A 993 29.75 -11.70 19.45
CA ASP A 993 31.13 -11.67 18.99
C ASP A 993 31.33 -10.86 17.69
N GLY A 994 30.22 -10.45 17.07
CA GLY A 994 30.13 -9.48 15.99
C GLY A 994 30.42 -10.10 14.63
N ASP A 995 30.12 -11.38 14.47
CA ASP A 995 30.46 -12.18 13.31
C ASP A 995 29.33 -12.28 12.28
N THR A 996 28.20 -11.58 12.48
CA THR A 996 27.02 -11.55 11.61
C THR A 996 26.05 -12.74 11.71
N ILE A 997 26.20 -13.60 12.72
CA ILE A 997 25.23 -14.64 13.08
C ILE A 997 24.62 -14.28 14.44
N ASP A 998 23.34 -14.58 14.66
CA ASP A 998 22.70 -14.29 15.95
C ASP A 998 23.04 -15.34 17.03
N ASP A 999 23.19 -14.89 18.28
CA ASP A 999 23.61 -15.73 19.42
C ASP A 999 22.69 -16.96 19.60
N CYS A 1000 21.40 -16.84 19.30
CA CYS A 1000 20.44 -17.94 19.43
C CYS A 1000 20.68 -19.03 18.38
N THR A 1001 20.87 -18.63 17.13
CA THR A 1001 21.19 -19.49 15.99
C THR A 1001 22.46 -20.28 16.28
N GLU A 1002 23.45 -19.65 16.90
CA GLU A 1002 24.72 -20.24 17.34
C GLU A 1002 24.65 -21.06 18.62
N MET A 1003 23.57 -21.00 19.39
CA MET A 1003 23.43 -21.78 20.63
C MET A 1003 22.57 -23.05 20.51
N CYS A 1004 21.74 -23.17 19.46
CA CYS A 1004 20.71 -24.22 19.35
C CYS A 1004 20.96 -25.25 18.21
N PRO A 1005 21.61 -26.42 18.49
CA PRO A 1005 22.02 -27.39 17.46
C PRO A 1005 20.95 -28.43 17.02
N GLU A 1006 19.72 -28.39 17.55
CA GLU A 1006 18.67 -29.38 17.21
C GLU A 1006 17.46 -28.82 16.44
N ASN A 1007 17.45 -27.53 16.10
CA ASN A 1007 16.40 -26.90 15.30
C ASN A 1007 16.99 -26.28 14.03
N ASP A 1008 16.17 -26.27 12.99
CA ASP A 1008 16.37 -25.78 11.63
C ASP A 1008 16.59 -24.25 11.51
N GLY A 1009 17.41 -23.67 12.40
CA GLY A 1009 17.71 -22.24 12.42
C GLY A 1009 16.54 -21.37 12.87
N SER A 1010 15.55 -21.91 13.59
CA SER A 1010 14.39 -21.15 14.05
C SER A 1010 14.29 -21.06 15.58
N CYS A 1011 14.66 -19.90 16.12
CA CYS A 1011 14.43 -19.53 17.52
C CYS A 1011 13.02 -18.97 17.78
N PHE A 1012 12.27 -18.64 16.73
CA PHE A 1012 11.04 -17.84 16.80
C PHE A 1012 9.71 -18.62 17.01
N ASP A 1013 9.67 -19.96 17.04
CA ASP A 1013 8.41 -20.75 17.18
C ASP A 1013 7.96 -20.96 18.65
N GLY A 1014 8.63 -20.36 19.64
CA GLY A 1014 8.29 -20.61 21.05
C GLY A 1014 8.43 -22.08 21.48
N SER A 1015 9.10 -22.90 20.66
CA SER A 1015 9.66 -24.17 21.08
C SER A 1015 10.86 -23.86 21.97
N VAL A 1016 10.70 -24.03 23.27
CA VAL A 1016 11.74 -23.80 24.28
C VAL A 1016 13.08 -24.43 23.82
N CYS A 1017 14.07 -23.61 23.42
CA CYS A 1017 15.48 -24.01 23.47
C CYS A 1017 15.80 -24.22 24.96
N THR A 1018 15.60 -25.43 25.48
CA THR A 1018 16.15 -25.76 26.80
C THR A 1018 17.64 -26.00 26.60
N VAL A 1019 18.43 -24.93 26.56
CA VAL A 1019 19.89 -24.99 26.52
C VAL A 1019 20.40 -25.50 27.87
N ASP A 1020 20.23 -26.79 28.13
CA ASP A 1020 20.91 -27.48 29.24
C ASP A 1020 22.41 -27.66 28.89
N THR A 1021 22.80 -27.51 27.60
CA THR A 1021 24.17 -27.47 27.07
C THR A 1021 24.24 -26.65 25.77
N PRO A 1022 25.01 -25.54 25.72
CA PRO A 1022 25.31 -24.78 24.50
C PRO A 1022 25.98 -25.60 23.42
N ALA A 1023 25.84 -25.18 22.16
CA ALA A 1023 26.73 -25.66 21.10
C ALA A 1023 28.17 -25.21 21.36
N ASN A 1024 29.09 -26.11 21.04
CA ASN A 1024 30.54 -25.92 21.04
C ASN A 1024 31.02 -26.96 20.02
N THR A 1025 31.13 -26.53 18.77
CA THR A 1025 31.28 -27.40 17.61
C THR A 1025 32.68 -28.01 17.53
N ASP A 1026 33.72 -27.27 17.87
CA ASP A 1026 35.12 -27.70 17.85
C ASP A 1026 35.63 -28.35 19.16
N GLU A 1027 34.82 -28.30 20.22
CA GLU A 1027 35.08 -28.76 21.59
C GLU A 1027 36.22 -28.01 22.34
N ASP A 1028 36.46 -26.70 22.08
CA ASP A 1028 37.60 -25.96 22.66
C ASP A 1028 37.36 -25.27 24.04
N ASP A 1029 36.16 -25.43 24.61
CA ASP A 1029 35.60 -24.75 25.80
C ASP A 1029 35.04 -23.31 25.58
N THR A 1030 35.10 -22.74 24.38
CA THR A 1030 34.36 -21.55 23.90
C THR A 1030 33.06 -22.00 23.24
N ILE A 1031 31.95 -21.29 23.46
CA ILE A 1031 30.68 -21.67 22.80
C ILE A 1031 30.65 -21.00 21.43
N ASP A 1032 29.96 -21.61 20.46
CA ASP A 1032 29.88 -21.11 19.08
C ASP A 1032 29.56 -19.59 19.06
N ALA A 1033 28.54 -19.15 19.82
CA ALA A 1033 28.13 -17.74 19.95
C ALA A 1033 29.15 -16.74 20.57
N LEU A 1034 30.37 -17.19 20.86
CA LEU A 1034 31.46 -16.36 21.36
C LEU A 1034 32.78 -16.68 20.62
N ASP A 1035 32.71 -17.49 19.56
CA ASP A 1035 33.84 -17.99 18.81
C ASP A 1035 33.74 -17.63 17.33
N SER A 1036 34.70 -16.82 16.87
CA SER A 1036 34.71 -16.27 15.51
C SER A 1036 35.06 -17.27 14.38
N ASP A 1037 35.20 -18.56 14.71
CA ASP A 1037 35.59 -19.72 13.86
C ASP A 1037 35.12 -20.99 14.59
N SER A 1038 33.80 -21.19 14.66
CA SER A 1038 33.12 -22.15 15.54
C SER A 1038 33.49 -23.61 15.30
N ASP A 1039 33.94 -23.96 14.10
CA ASP A 1039 34.35 -25.33 13.74
C ASP A 1039 35.88 -25.51 13.60
N ASP A 1040 36.64 -24.43 13.81
CA ASP A 1040 38.10 -24.33 13.82
C ASP A 1040 38.73 -24.83 12.50
N ASP A 1041 38.02 -24.65 11.36
CA ASP A 1041 38.45 -25.03 10.02
C ASP A 1041 39.38 -23.98 9.37
N GLY A 1042 39.34 -22.75 9.88
CA GLY A 1042 40.23 -21.64 9.55
C GLY A 1042 39.66 -20.61 8.57
N GLU A 1043 38.41 -20.76 8.13
CA GLU A 1043 37.57 -19.63 7.68
C GLU A 1043 36.81 -19.07 8.91
N ALA A 1044 36.46 -17.79 8.90
CA ALA A 1044 35.73 -17.22 10.03
C ALA A 1044 34.23 -17.36 9.80
N ASP A 1045 33.45 -17.52 10.86
CA ASP A 1045 31.99 -17.66 10.81
C ASP A 1045 31.33 -16.50 10.04
N SER A 1046 31.86 -15.27 10.18
CA SER A 1046 31.46 -14.11 9.36
C SER A 1046 31.69 -14.21 7.85
N GLU A 1047 32.63 -15.04 7.40
CA GLU A 1047 32.84 -15.33 5.98
C GLU A 1047 31.87 -16.42 5.50
N GLU A 1048 31.33 -17.21 6.42
CA GLU A 1048 30.38 -18.32 6.19
C GLU A 1048 28.92 -17.92 6.40
N ALA A 1049 28.65 -16.84 7.14
CA ALA A 1049 27.32 -16.22 7.24
C ALA A 1049 26.84 -15.69 5.88
N GLY A 1050 27.77 -15.22 5.03
CA GLY A 1050 27.51 -14.87 3.64
C GLY A 1050 27.08 -13.43 3.36
N ASP A 1051 26.60 -12.69 4.36
CA ASP A 1051 26.33 -11.26 4.29
C ASP A 1051 26.42 -10.57 5.68
N ASP A 1052 26.15 -9.26 5.74
CA ASP A 1052 26.20 -8.48 6.99
C ASP A 1052 24.82 -8.42 7.70
N ASP A 1053 23.80 -9.15 7.23
CA ASP A 1053 22.43 -9.11 7.74
C ASP A 1053 22.16 -10.29 8.67
N LEU A 1054 22.07 -10.01 9.97
CA LEU A 1054 21.80 -10.97 11.05
C LEU A 1054 20.50 -11.78 10.85
N THR A 1055 19.61 -11.35 9.94
CA THR A 1055 18.35 -12.04 9.65
C THR A 1055 18.43 -12.98 8.44
N THR A 1056 19.54 -12.98 7.70
CA THR A 1056 19.78 -13.92 6.61
C THR A 1056 20.18 -15.28 7.20
N PRO A 1057 19.56 -16.40 6.77
CA PRO A 1057 19.99 -17.73 7.21
C PRO A 1057 21.46 -17.99 6.81
N PRO A 1058 22.29 -18.54 7.71
CA PRO A 1058 23.68 -18.90 7.41
C PRO A 1058 23.83 -19.79 6.18
N ILE A 1059 24.97 -19.70 5.48
CA ILE A 1059 25.20 -20.53 4.29
C ILE A 1059 25.26 -22.01 4.70
N ASP A 1060 24.47 -22.84 4.02
CA ASP A 1060 24.57 -24.30 4.01
C ASP A 1060 24.93 -24.71 2.57
N SER A 1061 26.23 -24.83 2.31
CA SER A 1061 26.77 -25.03 0.97
C SER A 1061 26.40 -26.38 0.36
N ASP A 1062 26.13 -27.40 1.18
CA ASP A 1062 25.88 -28.77 0.73
C ASP A 1062 24.41 -29.22 0.85
N GLY A 1063 23.59 -28.42 1.53
CA GLY A 1063 22.15 -28.52 1.64
C GLY A 1063 21.68 -29.66 2.56
N ASP A 1064 22.52 -30.05 3.52
CA ASP A 1064 22.21 -31.14 4.46
C ASP A 1064 21.50 -30.68 5.74
N GLY A 1065 21.37 -29.36 5.94
CA GLY A 1065 20.70 -28.72 7.06
C GLY A 1065 21.61 -28.36 8.22
N ILE A 1066 22.94 -28.51 8.08
CA ILE A 1066 23.94 -27.97 9.01
C ILE A 1066 24.65 -26.80 8.30
N PRO A 1067 24.59 -25.58 8.84
CA PRO A 1067 25.35 -24.45 8.29
C PRO A 1067 26.87 -24.69 8.25
N ASP A 1068 27.53 -24.06 7.28
CA ASP A 1068 28.96 -24.21 7.01
C ASP A 1068 29.83 -23.89 8.23
N TYR A 1069 29.53 -22.81 8.97
CA TYR A 1069 30.24 -22.41 10.21
C TYR A 1069 30.19 -23.43 11.36
N ARG A 1070 29.36 -24.47 11.21
CA ARG A 1070 29.26 -25.59 12.15
C ARG A 1070 29.72 -26.91 11.55
N GLU A 1071 30.24 -26.89 10.32
CA GLU A 1071 30.61 -28.07 9.57
C GLU A 1071 32.13 -28.22 9.39
N SER A 1072 32.76 -28.89 10.36
CA SER A 1072 34.20 -29.27 10.33
C SER A 1072 34.73 -30.01 9.07
N ASN A 1073 33.89 -30.32 8.08
CA ASN A 1073 34.29 -30.90 6.80
C ASN A 1073 33.52 -30.31 5.62
N VAL A 1074 33.56 -28.99 5.39
CA VAL A 1074 33.03 -28.34 4.17
C VAL A 1074 33.58 -29.01 2.90
N THR A 1075 32.89 -30.03 2.37
CA THR A 1075 33.32 -30.72 1.15
C THR A 1075 32.80 -29.99 -0.08
N THR A 1076 33.44 -28.86 -0.36
CA THR A 1076 33.35 -28.13 -1.62
C THR A 1076 33.16 -29.05 -2.84
N GLY A 1077 31.96 -29.02 -3.40
CA GLY A 1077 31.57 -29.72 -4.62
C GLY A 1077 32.21 -29.15 -5.88
N GLY A 1078 33.54 -29.13 -5.97
CA GLY A 1078 34.31 -28.69 -7.13
C GLY A 1078 34.77 -29.84 -8.03
N SER A 1079 34.17 -30.00 -9.20
CA SER A 1079 34.62 -30.93 -10.25
C SER A 1079 35.98 -30.53 -10.86
N GLY A 1080 37.02 -31.34 -10.60
CA GLY A 1080 37.91 -31.89 -11.64
C GLY A 1080 39.27 -31.23 -11.92
N GLY A 1081 40.37 -31.92 -11.59
CA GLY A 1081 41.72 -31.58 -12.09
C GLY A 1081 42.88 -32.50 -11.68
N ASN A 1082 43.02 -33.64 -12.36
CA ASN A 1082 44.20 -34.54 -12.50
C ASN A 1082 45.53 -34.22 -11.75
N GLY A 1083 46.07 -35.18 -10.97
CA GLY A 1083 47.40 -34.97 -10.39
C GLY A 1083 48.19 -36.09 -9.68
N GLY A 1084 47.83 -37.38 -9.74
CA GLY A 1084 48.82 -38.48 -9.62
C GLY A 1084 49.48 -38.82 -8.26
N ALA A 1085 49.28 -40.09 -7.91
CA ALA A 1085 50.22 -41.03 -7.24
C ALA A 1085 50.16 -41.19 -5.71
N GLY A 1086 49.64 -42.35 -5.29
CA GLY A 1086 50.39 -43.20 -4.36
C GLY A 1086 49.61 -44.00 -3.31
N GLY A 1087 49.06 -45.15 -3.72
CA GLY A 1087 49.28 -46.39 -2.96
C GLY A 1087 48.24 -46.86 -1.93
N SER A 1088 47.53 -47.93 -2.33
CA SER A 1088 47.36 -49.19 -1.58
C SER A 1088 46.62 -49.17 -0.24
N ALA A 1089 45.45 -49.83 -0.18
CA ALA A 1089 45.37 -51.24 0.25
C ALA A 1089 43.92 -51.78 0.33
N ALA A 1090 43.82 -53.07 0.00
CA ALA A 1090 42.91 -54.12 0.50
C ALA A 1090 41.40 -53.97 0.29
N ASP A 1091 40.77 -54.76 -0.56
CA ASP A 1091 40.34 -56.16 -0.36
C ASP A 1091 39.42 -56.38 0.87
N ASP A 1092 38.14 -56.55 0.53
CA ASP A 1092 37.28 -57.68 0.89
C ASP A 1092 37.00 -57.95 2.38
N VAL A 1093 35.71 -57.96 2.76
CA VAL A 1093 35.04 -59.10 3.44
C VAL A 1093 33.60 -58.73 3.81
N LEU A 1094 32.68 -59.41 3.12
CA LEU A 1094 31.30 -59.69 3.50
C LEU A 1094 31.19 -60.47 4.82
N LEU A 1095 30.21 -60.13 5.67
CA LEU A 1095 29.46 -61.00 6.63
C LEU A 1095 28.52 -60.05 7.43
N SER A 1096 27.21 -59.95 7.15
CA SER A 1096 26.10 -60.87 7.42
C SER A 1096 25.80 -61.16 8.91
N GLY A 1097 24.54 -60.91 9.30
CA GLY A 1097 23.81 -61.50 10.44
C GLY A 1097 22.77 -60.52 10.95
N GLY A 1098 21.45 -60.63 10.72
CA GLY A 1098 20.53 -61.79 10.86
C GLY A 1098 19.67 -61.53 12.11
N CYS A 1099 18.33 -61.58 12.16
CA CYS A 1099 17.29 -62.50 11.62
C CYS A 1099 15.91 -61.78 11.65
N ALA A 1100 15.02 -61.84 10.64
CA ALA A 1100 14.03 -62.90 10.31
C ALA A 1100 13.00 -63.21 11.45
N CYS A 1101 11.66 -63.36 11.30
CA CYS A 1101 10.82 -63.79 10.18
C CYS A 1101 9.29 -63.63 10.49
N ALA A 1102 8.50 -63.21 9.49
CA ALA A 1102 7.24 -63.79 8.95
C ALA A 1102 5.88 -63.96 9.72
N VAL A 1103 4.84 -64.08 8.87
CA VAL A 1103 3.43 -64.58 9.03
C VAL A 1103 2.38 -63.48 9.32
N GLY A 1104 1.23 -63.32 8.64
CA GLY A 1104 0.48 -64.13 7.67
C GLY A 1104 -1.00 -64.25 8.07
N ALA A 1105 -1.90 -63.81 7.17
CA ALA A 1105 -3.31 -64.20 6.96
C ALA A 1105 -4.49 -63.54 7.74
N ALA A 1106 -5.54 -63.26 6.95
CA ALA A 1106 -6.85 -62.65 7.23
C ALA A 1106 -7.91 -63.59 7.88
N PRO A 1107 -9.14 -63.08 8.11
CA PRO A 1107 -10.35 -63.78 7.62
C PRO A 1107 -11.35 -62.82 6.89
N THR A 1108 -11.84 -63.12 5.66
CA THR A 1108 -13.13 -63.78 5.28
C THR A 1108 -14.41 -63.07 5.77
N ASN A 1109 -15.53 -62.88 5.05
CA ASN A 1109 -16.16 -63.50 3.85
C ASN A 1109 -17.38 -62.62 3.44
N SER A 1110 -17.69 -62.35 2.15
CA SER A 1110 -18.67 -63.05 1.26
C SER A 1110 -20.16 -62.91 1.70
N THR A 1111 -21.25 -62.78 0.91
CA THR A 1111 -21.63 -62.86 -0.52
C THR A 1111 -23.17 -62.56 -0.65
N PHE A 1112 -23.70 -62.45 -1.90
CA PHE A 1112 -25.12 -62.54 -2.37
C PHE A 1112 -26.02 -61.27 -2.22
N ALA A 1113 -26.42 -60.52 -3.26
CA ALA A 1113 -27.15 -60.78 -4.53
C ALA A 1113 -28.69 -60.71 -4.42
N SER A 1114 -29.32 -60.29 -5.53
CA SER A 1114 -30.71 -60.48 -5.99
C SER A 1114 -31.78 -59.44 -5.54
N VAL A 1115 -32.79 -58.97 -6.31
CA VAL A 1115 -33.31 -59.28 -7.67
C VAL A 1115 -34.51 -58.33 -8.03
N PHE A 1116 -34.61 -57.91 -9.31
CA PHE A 1116 -35.79 -57.56 -10.17
C PHE A 1116 -36.76 -56.39 -9.79
N ALA A 1117 -37.38 -55.63 -10.70
CA ALA A 1117 -37.77 -55.74 -12.13
C ALA A 1117 -37.83 -54.31 -12.76
N GLY A 1118 -37.49 -54.05 -14.03
CA GLY A 1118 -38.28 -54.29 -15.27
C GLY A 1118 -39.14 -53.06 -15.65
N ALA A 1119 -39.39 -52.64 -16.89
CA ALA A 1119 -38.87 -52.82 -18.25
C ALA A 1119 -39.76 -51.96 -19.21
N LEU A 1120 -39.34 -51.79 -20.48
CA LEU A 1120 -40.02 -51.23 -21.69
C LEU A 1120 -39.85 -49.72 -21.94
N GLY A 1121 -39.44 -49.23 -23.12
CA GLY A 1121 -39.12 -49.78 -24.46
C GLY A 1121 -39.01 -48.54 -25.42
N LEU A 1122 -38.22 -48.46 -26.50
CA LEU A 1122 -38.10 -49.27 -27.73
C LEU A 1122 -36.85 -48.75 -28.53
N ILE A 1123 -35.95 -49.62 -29.04
CA ILE A 1123 -35.74 -50.01 -30.48
C ILE A 1123 -35.18 -48.90 -31.40
N ALA A 1124 -34.16 -49.08 -32.27
CA ALA A 1124 -33.14 -50.09 -32.55
C ALA A 1124 -32.24 -49.60 -33.72
N LEU A 1125 -30.97 -50.05 -33.71
CA LEU A 1125 -30.09 -50.47 -34.82
C LEU A 1125 -29.90 -49.60 -36.09
N GLY A 1126 -28.62 -49.49 -36.49
CA GLY A 1126 -28.26 -49.85 -37.87
C GLY A 1126 -27.12 -49.09 -38.57
N LEU A 1127 -25.88 -49.45 -38.23
CA LEU A 1127 -24.66 -49.52 -39.07
C LEU A 1127 -24.61 -48.94 -40.51
N ARG A 1128 -23.46 -48.25 -40.73
CA ARG A 1128 -22.53 -48.30 -41.87
C ARG A 1128 -22.67 -47.36 -43.08
N ARG A 1129 -21.55 -46.62 -43.25
CA ARG A 1129 -20.68 -46.43 -44.44
C ARG A 1129 -20.95 -45.26 -45.41
N ARG A 1130 -19.95 -44.37 -45.37
CA ARG A 1130 -19.09 -43.84 -46.45
C ARG A 1130 -19.70 -42.93 -47.55
N ARG A 1131 -19.01 -41.77 -47.62
CA ARG A 1131 -18.64 -40.92 -48.76
C ARG A 1131 -19.75 -40.08 -49.40
N ARG A 1132 -19.66 -38.77 -49.22
CA ARG A 1132 -18.83 -37.95 -50.10
C ARG A 1132 -17.91 -37.08 -49.28
#